data_AF-A0A835A9G8-F1
#
_entry.id   AF-A0A835A9G8-F1
#
_cell.length_a   1.000
_cell.length_b   1.000
_cell.length_c   1.000
_cell.angle_alpha   90.00
_cell.angle_beta   90.00
_cell.angle_gamma   90.00
#
_symmetry.space_group_name_H-M   'P 1'
#
loop_
_entity.id
_entity.type
_entity.pdbx_description
1 polymer ?
#
loop_
_entity_poly.entity_id
_entity_poly.type
_entity_poly.pdbx_seq_one_letter_code
_entity_poly.pdbx_strand_id
1 'polypeptide(L)'
;MKLAVEISDASDLAPKDGAASCNPYVEVDFDGQRQRTATKPADRNPYWNQTLVFDVCDPARFPSLPIDVSVLHDRRLTDHNALRPHTFLGRVRINASSVPNSPHEAVLQRYPLEKRGLFSRVSGDIALRIYLINDHQGSNPIPTNNGAAASATAAADMGGGAPNQQQQEKFAGGEPERILRSAFAAAESSAAAQVQQQQGKMSHDHHEQQQQRPRIFRSVPTSSAPDQQQQPRRTLHAVAAPPPPPGQTVVMPRPAGPPPAAPAPGSAFGLVETKPPLPAKMGPRAAAAAAAKIASTYDMVEPMSYLYVTVVKARDLPTMDISGALDPFVEVKLGNFKGVTKYLEKNPNPVWRQTFAFSGEHLQSNLLEVVVKDKDMIKDDFVGRVLFDMTDIPSRVPPDSPLAPQWYRLADRSGEKLRHGEIMLAVWKGTQADEAFPEAWHSDAHSLPLEGLANTRSKVYYSPKLAYLKVVAIAAQDVIPAEKGRPLAPTIVKIQLGGQIRRTRPGQPQGSMNPVWNEEFMFVAGEPFDEPLVVTVEERVAAGRDEPVGRVIIPVAAPYVPRNDLAKSVDSKWFNLSRAMSVDEAAANKQHEKTFASKIHLRLSLETAYHVLDESTHYASDLQPSAKKLRKGSVGILELGILSARNLVPMKAKEGRLTDPYCVAKYGAKWVRTRTALNTLAPQWNEQYTWEVFDPCTVLTVAAFDNGHVVNVGEGSKDQRIGKVRVRLSTLEIDRVYTHFYPLMALTPSGLKKTGELHLAVRFTCTAWANMLGMYGKPLLPKMHYTHPISVLQLDYLRFQAMQMVAARLSRAEPPLRREVVEYMLDVDSHMFSLRRSKANFYRITSLFSGAVAVAKWMDGICKWKNPLTTILVHILFLILVCYPELILPTVFLYLFMIGLWNYRRRPRKPPHMDTVLSHAETVHPDELDEEFDTFPTSKPGDVVRMRYDRLRSVAGRVQTVVGDLATQGERAQALLSWRDPRATAIFVMLALVVAVVLYVTPFQVVAVVAGLYLLRHPRFRSKQPSVPFNFYKRLPAKTDMLL
;
A
#
# COMPACT_ATOMS: atom_id res chain seq x y z
N MET A 1 -24.76 -11.13 -49.03
CA MET A 1 -23.97 -11.13 -47.78
C MET A 1 -24.70 -11.97 -46.76
N LYS A 2 -24.08 -13.04 -46.28
CA LYS A 2 -24.65 -13.98 -45.31
C LYS A 2 -23.68 -14.18 -44.14
N LEU A 3 -24.21 -14.45 -42.96
CA LEU A 3 -23.45 -14.85 -41.77
C LEU A 3 -23.45 -16.38 -41.67
N ALA A 4 -22.28 -17.00 -41.64
CA ALA A 4 -22.11 -18.42 -41.34
C ALA A 4 -21.66 -18.61 -39.89
N VAL A 5 -22.35 -19.51 -39.18
CA VAL A 5 -22.03 -19.95 -37.82
C VAL A 5 -21.79 -21.46 -37.85
N GLU A 6 -20.53 -21.86 -37.95
CA GLU A 6 -20.07 -23.24 -37.90
C GLU A 6 -19.94 -23.69 -36.44
N ILE A 7 -20.71 -24.71 -36.06
CA ILE A 7 -20.83 -25.25 -34.71
C ILE A 7 -20.14 -26.60 -34.71
N SER A 8 -18.92 -26.68 -34.14
CA SER A 8 -18.14 -27.92 -34.14
C SER A 8 -18.54 -28.81 -32.96
N ASP A 9 -18.12 -28.46 -31.74
CA ASP A 9 -18.39 -29.24 -30.52
C ASP A 9 -18.79 -28.35 -29.33
N ALA A 10 -19.30 -28.96 -28.28
CA ALA A 10 -19.30 -28.40 -26.93
C ALA A 10 -18.73 -29.42 -25.94
N SER A 11 -18.13 -28.96 -24.85
CA SER A 11 -17.52 -29.85 -23.85
C SER A 11 -18.02 -29.56 -22.43
N ASP A 12 -17.95 -30.57 -21.56
CA ASP A 12 -18.22 -30.52 -20.12
C ASP A 12 -19.60 -29.96 -19.70
N LEU A 13 -20.61 -30.17 -20.55
CA LEU A 13 -21.97 -29.66 -20.36
C LEU A 13 -22.58 -30.12 -19.03
N ALA A 14 -23.36 -29.24 -18.39
CA ALA A 14 -23.98 -29.51 -17.10
C ALA A 14 -25.11 -30.56 -17.22
N PRO A 15 -25.02 -31.73 -16.55
CA PRO A 15 -26.05 -32.76 -16.66
C PRO A 15 -27.40 -32.25 -16.12
N LYS A 16 -28.48 -32.73 -16.73
CA LYS A 16 -29.87 -32.36 -16.42
C LYS A 16 -30.76 -33.57 -16.14
N ASP A 17 -30.47 -34.69 -16.78
CA ASP A 17 -31.16 -35.95 -16.54
C ASP A 17 -30.62 -36.61 -15.26
N GLY A 18 -31.48 -37.35 -14.55
CA GLY A 18 -31.10 -38.08 -13.33
C GLY A 18 -30.02 -39.16 -13.55
N ALA A 19 -29.74 -39.50 -14.81
CA ALA A 19 -28.70 -40.41 -15.27
C ALA A 19 -27.31 -39.75 -15.44
N ALA A 20 -27.12 -38.52 -14.97
CA ALA A 20 -25.87 -37.75 -15.07
C ALA A 20 -25.42 -37.38 -16.50
N SER A 21 -26.36 -37.31 -17.43
CA SER A 21 -26.18 -36.91 -18.83
C SER A 21 -27.07 -35.69 -19.20
N CYS A 22 -27.06 -35.31 -20.48
CA CYS A 22 -28.01 -34.37 -21.07
C CYS A 22 -28.22 -34.70 -22.57
N ASN A 23 -29.36 -34.30 -23.13
CA ASN A 23 -29.60 -34.28 -24.60
C ASN A 23 -29.38 -32.88 -25.24
N PRO A 24 -28.15 -32.42 -25.50
CA PRO A 24 -27.91 -31.07 -26.03
C PRO A 24 -28.28 -30.88 -27.51
N TYR A 25 -28.81 -29.70 -27.82
CA TYR A 25 -28.82 -29.06 -29.14
C TYR A 25 -28.40 -27.59 -29.01
N VAL A 26 -28.03 -26.96 -30.12
CA VAL A 26 -27.67 -25.52 -30.17
C VAL A 26 -28.73 -24.77 -30.96
N GLU A 27 -29.17 -23.63 -30.43
CA GLU A 27 -30.12 -22.71 -31.04
C GLU A 27 -29.42 -21.35 -31.23
N VAL A 28 -29.34 -20.89 -32.47
CA VAL A 28 -28.69 -19.62 -32.83
C VAL A 28 -29.74 -18.63 -33.30
N ASP A 29 -29.74 -17.45 -32.70
CA ASP A 29 -30.64 -16.33 -32.98
C ASP A 29 -29.81 -15.12 -33.46
N PHE A 30 -30.14 -14.58 -34.64
CA PHE A 30 -29.45 -13.47 -35.27
C PHE A 30 -30.41 -12.69 -36.19
N ASP A 31 -30.47 -11.36 -36.03
CA ASP A 31 -31.33 -10.44 -36.80
C ASP A 31 -32.80 -10.90 -36.95
N GLY A 32 -33.34 -11.56 -35.93
CA GLY A 32 -34.71 -12.11 -35.90
C GLY A 32 -34.88 -13.47 -36.58
N GLN A 33 -33.87 -13.96 -37.30
CA GLN A 33 -33.81 -15.33 -37.81
C GLN A 33 -33.31 -16.28 -36.71
N ARG A 34 -33.87 -17.48 -36.66
CA ARG A 34 -33.49 -18.50 -35.68
C ARG A 34 -33.37 -19.87 -36.32
N GLN A 35 -32.23 -20.53 -36.11
CA GLN A 35 -31.96 -21.89 -36.58
C GLN A 35 -31.42 -22.74 -35.42
N ARG A 36 -31.47 -24.08 -35.57
CA ARG A 36 -30.97 -25.00 -34.55
C ARG A 36 -30.28 -26.23 -35.14
N THR A 37 -29.33 -26.79 -34.39
CA THR A 37 -28.67 -28.05 -34.74
C THR A 37 -29.52 -29.27 -34.36
N ALA A 38 -29.14 -30.45 -34.85
CA ALA A 38 -29.72 -31.71 -34.43
C ALA A 38 -29.39 -32.03 -32.94
N THR A 39 -30.36 -32.55 -32.19
CA THR A 39 -30.15 -32.96 -30.80
C THR A 39 -29.26 -34.20 -30.72
N LYS A 40 -28.23 -34.16 -29.86
CA LYS A 40 -27.36 -35.29 -29.54
C LYS A 40 -27.86 -35.93 -28.25
N PRO A 41 -28.31 -37.20 -28.23
CA PRO A 41 -28.88 -37.82 -27.03
C PRO A 41 -27.79 -38.25 -26.03
N ALA A 42 -28.06 -38.07 -24.74
CA ALA A 42 -27.23 -38.46 -23.60
C ALA A 42 -25.75 -37.99 -23.57
N ASP A 43 -25.34 -37.10 -24.47
CA ASP A 43 -23.96 -36.63 -24.60
C ASP A 43 -23.67 -35.37 -23.76
N ARG A 44 -22.48 -35.32 -23.15
CA ARG A 44 -21.95 -34.16 -22.43
C ARG A 44 -20.80 -33.45 -23.17
N ASN A 45 -20.24 -34.08 -24.20
CA ASN A 45 -19.22 -33.53 -25.08
C ASN A 45 -19.65 -33.63 -26.57
N PRO A 46 -20.84 -33.11 -26.94
CA PRO A 46 -21.45 -33.31 -28.26
C PRO A 46 -20.65 -32.68 -29.40
N TYR A 47 -20.48 -33.45 -30.48
CA TYR A 47 -19.99 -32.98 -31.78
C TYR A 47 -21.16 -32.83 -32.75
N TRP A 48 -21.35 -31.62 -33.30
CA TRP A 48 -22.33 -31.33 -34.35
C TRP A 48 -21.69 -31.21 -35.74
N ASN A 49 -20.57 -30.49 -35.86
CA ASN A 49 -19.94 -30.11 -37.13
C ASN A 49 -20.96 -29.60 -38.17
N GLN A 50 -21.83 -28.68 -37.74
CA GLN A 50 -22.95 -28.17 -38.53
C GLN A 50 -22.85 -26.65 -38.69
N THR A 51 -22.91 -26.17 -39.93
CA THR A 51 -22.94 -24.73 -40.24
C THR A 51 -24.37 -24.26 -40.44
N LEU A 52 -24.77 -23.24 -39.67
CA LEU A 52 -26.02 -22.52 -39.81
C LEU A 52 -25.75 -21.20 -40.55
N VAL A 53 -26.60 -20.85 -41.52
CA VAL A 53 -26.36 -19.69 -42.42
C VAL A 53 -27.55 -18.75 -42.38
N PHE A 54 -27.29 -17.48 -42.08
CA PHE A 54 -28.29 -16.43 -41.87
C PHE A 54 -28.10 -15.31 -42.88
N ASP A 55 -29.19 -14.76 -43.39
CA ASP A 55 -29.15 -13.59 -44.27
C ASP A 55 -28.93 -12.31 -43.45
N VAL A 56 -28.11 -11.37 -43.93
CA VAL A 56 -27.89 -10.08 -43.26
C VAL A 56 -28.83 -9.04 -43.87
N CYS A 57 -29.92 -8.70 -43.18
CA CYS A 57 -30.98 -7.84 -43.73
C CYS A 57 -30.49 -6.40 -43.98
N ASP A 58 -29.60 -5.89 -43.13
CA ASP A 58 -28.99 -4.56 -43.24
C ASP A 58 -27.48 -4.62 -42.93
N PRO A 59 -26.61 -4.61 -43.97
CA PRO A 59 -25.16 -4.60 -43.82
C PRO A 59 -24.60 -3.39 -43.05
N ALA A 60 -25.28 -2.24 -43.05
CA ALA A 60 -24.83 -1.06 -42.31
C ALA A 60 -25.10 -1.21 -40.80
N ARG A 61 -26.17 -1.92 -40.43
CA ARG A 61 -26.46 -2.30 -39.02
C ARG A 61 -25.65 -3.51 -38.55
N PHE A 62 -25.11 -4.35 -39.43
CA PHE A 62 -24.40 -5.58 -39.07
C PHE A 62 -23.44 -5.43 -37.88
N PRO A 63 -22.50 -4.46 -37.81
CA PRO A 63 -21.54 -4.34 -36.70
C PRO A 63 -22.15 -3.99 -35.32
N SER A 64 -23.47 -3.80 -35.23
CA SER A 64 -24.21 -3.54 -33.99
C SER A 64 -25.09 -4.71 -33.53
N LEU A 65 -25.20 -5.78 -34.34
CA LEU A 65 -26.11 -6.90 -34.07
C LEU A 65 -25.45 -7.95 -33.17
N PRO A 66 -26.17 -8.47 -32.15
CA PRO A 66 -25.72 -9.62 -31.38
C PRO A 66 -26.01 -10.93 -32.15
N ILE A 67 -25.04 -11.84 -32.11
CA ILE A 67 -25.19 -13.25 -32.50
C ILE A 67 -25.37 -14.03 -31.20
N ASP A 68 -26.53 -14.63 -30.99
CA ASP A 68 -26.92 -15.25 -29.73
C ASP A 68 -27.02 -16.78 -29.85
N VAL A 69 -25.97 -17.47 -29.37
CA VAL A 69 -25.83 -18.93 -29.44
C VAL A 69 -26.24 -19.54 -28.10
N SER A 70 -27.36 -20.24 -28.03
CA SER A 70 -27.88 -20.89 -26.82
C SER A 70 -27.78 -22.40 -26.89
N VAL A 71 -27.13 -23.03 -25.92
CA VAL A 71 -27.11 -24.50 -25.76
C VAL A 71 -28.29 -24.90 -24.88
N LEU A 72 -29.10 -25.83 -25.39
CA LEU A 72 -30.38 -26.23 -24.84
C LEU A 72 -30.45 -27.76 -24.73
N HIS A 73 -31.00 -28.25 -23.63
CA HIS A 73 -31.28 -29.66 -23.41
C HIS A 73 -32.71 -29.97 -23.88
N ASP A 74 -32.87 -30.87 -24.85
CA ASP A 74 -34.19 -31.31 -25.33
C ASP A 74 -34.82 -32.30 -24.35
N ARG A 75 -35.99 -31.93 -23.82
CA ARG A 75 -36.79 -32.78 -22.92
C ARG A 75 -37.73 -33.71 -23.66
N ARG A 76 -38.03 -33.45 -24.94
CA ARG A 76 -39.00 -34.26 -25.71
C ARG A 76 -38.52 -35.69 -25.94
N LEU A 77 -37.22 -35.94 -25.78
CA LEU A 77 -36.60 -37.27 -25.84
C LEU A 77 -36.75 -38.09 -24.54
N THR A 78 -37.07 -37.46 -23.40
CA THR A 78 -37.20 -38.12 -22.09
C THR A 78 -38.60 -38.01 -21.49
N ASP A 79 -39.39 -37.02 -21.92
CA ASP A 79 -40.75 -36.75 -21.47
C ASP A 79 -41.56 -36.11 -22.62
N HIS A 80 -42.34 -36.91 -23.33
CA HIS A 80 -43.16 -36.45 -24.46
C HIS A 80 -44.27 -35.47 -24.05
N ASN A 81 -44.68 -35.46 -22.77
CA ASN A 81 -45.73 -34.58 -22.23
C ASN A 81 -45.15 -33.34 -21.50
N ALA A 82 -43.86 -33.05 -21.66
CA ALA A 82 -43.18 -31.97 -20.96
C ALA A 82 -43.76 -30.58 -21.27
N LEU A 83 -44.43 -29.96 -20.29
CA LEU A 83 -44.93 -28.57 -20.30
C LEU A 83 -43.88 -27.49 -20.65
N ARG A 84 -42.58 -27.83 -20.67
CA ARG A 84 -41.53 -27.04 -21.29
C ARG A 84 -40.64 -27.96 -22.14
N PRO A 85 -40.49 -27.71 -23.45
CA PRO A 85 -39.81 -28.64 -24.36
C PRO A 85 -38.29 -28.70 -24.18
N HIS A 86 -37.68 -27.70 -23.53
CA HIS A 86 -36.24 -27.64 -23.31
C HIS A 86 -35.86 -27.10 -21.92
N THR A 87 -34.64 -27.42 -21.48
CA THR A 87 -33.96 -26.82 -20.32
C THR A 87 -32.72 -26.07 -20.78
N PHE A 88 -32.41 -24.92 -20.18
CA PHE A 88 -31.22 -24.15 -20.51
C PHE A 88 -29.93 -24.85 -20.04
N LEU A 89 -28.97 -25.06 -20.95
CA LEU A 89 -27.62 -25.56 -20.64
C LEU A 89 -26.59 -24.43 -20.59
N GLY A 90 -26.68 -23.42 -21.48
CA GLY A 90 -25.75 -22.29 -21.54
C GLY A 90 -26.05 -21.32 -22.68
N ARG A 91 -25.34 -20.18 -22.75
CA ARG A 91 -25.39 -19.23 -23.88
C ARG A 91 -24.04 -18.57 -24.09
N VAL A 92 -23.78 -18.15 -25.32
CA VAL A 92 -22.73 -17.20 -25.69
C VAL A 92 -23.40 -16.08 -26.49
N ARG A 93 -23.02 -14.83 -26.23
CA ARG A 93 -23.40 -13.67 -27.04
C ARG A 93 -22.16 -13.08 -27.68
N ILE A 94 -22.09 -13.10 -29.00
CA ILE A 94 -20.96 -12.61 -29.79
C ILE A 94 -21.40 -11.33 -30.50
N ASN A 95 -20.52 -10.33 -30.58
CA ASN A 95 -20.80 -9.13 -31.35
C ASN A 95 -20.42 -9.37 -32.82
N ALA A 96 -21.33 -9.08 -33.75
CA ALA A 96 -21.04 -9.14 -35.18
C ALA A 96 -19.84 -8.25 -35.60
N SER A 97 -19.49 -7.21 -34.82
CA SER A 97 -18.29 -6.39 -35.06
C SER A 97 -16.95 -7.14 -34.95
N SER A 98 -16.92 -8.37 -34.41
CA SER A 98 -15.71 -9.20 -34.33
C SER A 98 -15.75 -10.41 -35.27
N VAL A 99 -16.65 -10.41 -36.26
CA VAL A 99 -16.74 -11.48 -37.27
C VAL A 99 -15.84 -11.13 -38.47
N PRO A 100 -14.93 -12.03 -38.89
CA PRO A 100 -14.09 -11.84 -40.08
C PRO A 100 -14.89 -11.84 -41.39
N ASN A 101 -14.37 -11.13 -42.39
CA ASN A 101 -15.02 -10.92 -43.68
C ASN A 101 -14.92 -12.12 -44.63
N SER A 102 -14.15 -13.15 -44.28
CA SER A 102 -13.93 -14.35 -45.08
C SER A 102 -13.76 -15.62 -44.22
N PRO A 103 -14.02 -16.82 -44.77
CA PRO A 103 -13.75 -18.09 -44.08
C PRO A 103 -12.26 -18.35 -43.85
N HIS A 104 -11.36 -17.76 -44.64
CA HIS A 104 -9.91 -17.96 -44.52
C HIS A 104 -9.31 -17.22 -43.31
N GLU A 105 -9.87 -16.07 -42.94
CA GLU A 105 -9.50 -15.31 -41.73
C GLU A 105 -10.14 -15.90 -40.46
N ALA A 106 -11.10 -16.82 -40.61
CA ALA A 106 -11.88 -17.34 -39.50
C ALA A 106 -11.23 -18.55 -38.82
N VAL A 107 -10.99 -18.43 -37.52
CA VAL A 107 -10.43 -19.48 -36.65
C VAL A 107 -11.52 -20.09 -35.78
N LEU A 108 -11.45 -21.40 -35.53
CA LEU A 108 -12.33 -22.08 -34.58
C LEU A 108 -11.98 -21.64 -33.15
N GLN A 109 -12.92 -21.00 -32.46
CA GLN A 109 -12.71 -20.42 -31.14
C GLN A 109 -13.66 -21.05 -30.10
N ARG A 110 -13.14 -21.36 -28.91
CA ARG A 110 -13.93 -21.86 -27.79
C ARG A 110 -14.44 -20.73 -26.91
N TYR A 111 -15.73 -20.79 -26.57
CA TYR A 111 -16.46 -19.80 -25.81
C TYR A 111 -17.07 -20.44 -24.56
N PRO A 112 -16.76 -19.97 -23.34
CA PRO A 112 -17.34 -20.51 -22.10
C PRO A 112 -18.82 -20.16 -21.99
N LEU A 113 -19.63 -21.11 -21.51
CA LEU A 113 -21.09 -20.93 -21.46
C LEU A 113 -21.56 -20.05 -20.28
N GLU A 114 -22.31 -19.00 -20.61
CA GLU A 114 -22.85 -18.05 -19.65
C GLU A 114 -24.16 -18.52 -18.97
N LYS A 115 -24.41 -17.93 -17.80
CA LYS A 115 -25.56 -18.22 -16.93
C LYS A 115 -26.71 -17.25 -17.20
N ARG A 116 -27.91 -17.79 -17.47
CA ARG A 116 -29.16 -17.01 -17.63
C ARG A 116 -29.70 -16.41 -16.32
N GLY A 117 -29.12 -16.76 -15.17
CA GLY A 117 -29.47 -16.18 -13.87
C GLY A 117 -28.73 -16.84 -12.69
N LEU A 118 -28.80 -16.21 -11.51
CA LEU A 118 -28.02 -16.57 -10.31
C LEU A 118 -28.14 -18.05 -9.89
N PHE A 119 -29.30 -18.67 -10.09
CA PHE A 119 -29.57 -20.08 -9.72
C PHE A 119 -29.32 -21.08 -10.85
N SER A 120 -28.86 -20.65 -12.03
CA SER A 120 -28.63 -21.55 -13.16
C SER A 120 -27.31 -22.33 -13.03
N ARG A 121 -27.41 -23.65 -12.87
CA ARG A 121 -26.27 -24.58 -12.90
C ARG A 121 -25.86 -24.82 -14.37
N VAL A 122 -24.89 -24.03 -14.82
CA VAL A 122 -24.24 -24.08 -16.14
C VAL A 122 -22.77 -24.48 -15.93
N SER A 123 -22.24 -25.30 -16.84
CA SER A 123 -20.83 -25.66 -17.00
C SER A 123 -20.58 -26.00 -18.47
N GLY A 124 -19.32 -25.96 -18.88
CA GLY A 124 -18.90 -26.26 -20.25
C GLY A 124 -18.63 -25.02 -21.11
N ASP A 125 -18.15 -25.30 -22.32
CA ASP A 125 -17.83 -24.35 -23.37
C ASP A 125 -18.33 -24.88 -24.73
N ILE A 126 -18.28 -24.04 -25.77
CA ILE A 126 -18.69 -24.37 -27.14
C ILE A 126 -17.67 -23.85 -28.16
N ALA A 127 -17.28 -24.69 -29.11
CA ALA A 127 -16.37 -24.38 -30.20
C ALA A 127 -17.15 -23.87 -31.42
N LEU A 128 -16.94 -22.61 -31.77
CA LEU A 128 -17.64 -21.89 -32.83
C LEU A 128 -16.63 -21.26 -33.79
N ARG A 129 -16.89 -21.36 -35.08
CA ARG A 129 -16.19 -20.60 -36.13
C ARG A 129 -17.24 -19.77 -36.86
N ILE A 130 -17.02 -18.47 -36.95
CA ILE A 130 -18.03 -17.53 -37.46
C ILE A 130 -17.37 -16.64 -38.52
N TYR A 131 -18.03 -16.47 -39.66
CA TYR A 131 -17.51 -15.71 -40.79
C TYR A 131 -18.62 -15.18 -41.69
N LEU A 132 -18.26 -14.22 -42.54
CA LEU A 132 -19.12 -13.69 -43.58
C LEU A 132 -18.90 -14.38 -44.93
N ILE A 133 -19.98 -14.46 -45.69
CA ILE A 133 -20.02 -14.93 -47.08
C ILE A 133 -20.53 -13.76 -47.94
N ASN A 134 -19.70 -13.32 -48.88
CA ASN A 134 -20.02 -12.24 -49.82
C ASN A 134 -20.16 -12.80 -51.23
N ASP A 135 -21.33 -12.59 -51.85
CA ASP A 135 -21.76 -13.18 -53.13
C ASP A 135 -21.14 -12.48 -54.35
N HIS A 136 -19.85 -12.11 -54.26
CA HIS A 136 -19.11 -11.33 -55.27
C HIS A 136 -17.77 -11.96 -55.64
N GLN A 137 -17.86 -13.08 -56.37
CA GLN A 137 -16.89 -13.42 -57.42
C GLN A 137 -17.67 -13.74 -58.70
N GLY A 138 -17.22 -13.20 -59.82
CA GLY A 138 -17.97 -13.21 -61.08
C GLY A 138 -17.48 -14.24 -62.10
N SER A 139 -18.44 -14.74 -62.89
CA SER A 139 -18.32 -15.16 -64.29
C SER A 139 -17.01 -15.77 -64.81
N ASN A 140 -17.08 -17.02 -65.28
CA ASN A 140 -16.43 -17.44 -66.52
C ASN A 140 -17.47 -18.16 -67.43
N PRO A 141 -17.37 -18.09 -68.77
CA PRO A 141 -18.49 -18.40 -69.67
C PRO A 141 -18.37 -19.73 -70.46
N ILE A 142 -19.39 -20.00 -71.30
CA ILE A 142 -19.47 -21.01 -72.40
C ILE A 142 -19.87 -22.45 -71.97
N PRO A 143 -20.79 -23.17 -72.68
CA PRO A 143 -21.78 -22.76 -73.68
C PRO A 143 -23.26 -23.10 -73.35
N THR A 144 -24.14 -22.55 -74.18
CA THR A 144 -25.58 -22.78 -74.35
C THR A 144 -26.13 -24.21 -74.26
N ASN A 145 -27.37 -24.35 -73.74
CA ASN A 145 -28.47 -24.86 -74.58
C ASN A 145 -29.83 -24.25 -74.18
N ASN A 146 -30.82 -24.36 -75.07
CA ASN A 146 -32.05 -23.56 -75.14
C ASN A 146 -33.20 -24.00 -74.21
N GLY A 147 -34.16 -23.10 -73.96
CA GLY A 147 -35.59 -23.46 -73.92
C GLY A 147 -36.48 -22.73 -72.90
N ALA A 148 -37.57 -22.11 -73.37
CA ALA A 148 -38.85 -21.76 -72.70
C ALA A 148 -38.81 -21.23 -71.23
N ALA A 149 -39.22 -19.99 -70.93
CA ALA A 149 -40.62 -19.49 -70.88
C ALA A 149 -41.51 -20.16 -69.79
N ALA A 150 -42.46 -19.48 -69.11
CA ALA A 150 -42.68 -18.05 -68.83
C ALA A 150 -43.87 -17.90 -67.83
N SER A 151 -43.85 -16.87 -66.98
CA SER A 151 -45.03 -16.25 -66.31
C SER A 151 -45.87 -17.05 -65.27
N ALA A 152 -46.81 -16.33 -64.64
CA ALA A 152 -47.99 -16.80 -63.88
C ALA A 152 -47.83 -17.33 -62.42
N THR A 153 -47.76 -16.39 -61.48
CA THR A 153 -48.66 -16.22 -60.31
C THR A 153 -49.51 -17.38 -59.73
N ALA A 154 -49.48 -17.44 -58.39
CA ALA A 154 -50.61 -17.61 -57.44
C ALA A 154 -51.06 -19.00 -56.93
N ALA A 155 -51.37 -18.98 -55.62
CA ALA A 155 -52.45 -19.67 -54.91
C ALA A 155 -52.46 -21.21 -54.72
N ALA A 156 -52.36 -21.57 -53.43
CA ALA A 156 -53.35 -22.36 -52.68
C ALA A 156 -53.51 -23.91 -52.88
N ASP A 157 -53.21 -24.59 -51.77
CA ASP A 157 -54.13 -25.50 -51.03
C ASP A 157 -53.97 -27.03 -51.07
N MET A 158 -54.41 -27.65 -49.96
CA MET A 158 -54.86 -29.03 -49.71
C MET A 158 -53.99 -30.26 -50.04
N GLY A 159 -53.79 -31.09 -48.99
CA GLY A 159 -53.54 -32.54 -49.07
C GLY A 159 -52.09 -32.98 -49.30
N GLY A 160 -51.62 -34.10 -48.74
CA GLY A 160 -52.23 -35.01 -47.77
C GLY A 160 -51.80 -36.47 -48.01
N GLY A 161 -51.08 -37.08 -47.06
CA GLY A 161 -50.75 -38.52 -47.12
C GLY A 161 -49.38 -38.92 -46.55
N ALA A 162 -49.41 -39.67 -45.44
CA ALA A 162 -48.42 -40.73 -45.13
C ALA A 162 -49.11 -42.09 -45.45
N PRO A 163 -48.42 -43.25 -45.61
CA PRO A 163 -47.40 -43.85 -44.71
C PRO A 163 -46.02 -44.02 -45.40
N ASN A 164 -44.86 -44.31 -44.76
CA ASN A 164 -44.43 -45.09 -43.57
C ASN A 164 -43.94 -46.53 -43.89
N GLN A 165 -42.80 -46.95 -43.28
CA GLN A 165 -42.18 -48.31 -43.30
C GLN A 165 -41.54 -48.75 -44.65
N GLN A 166 -40.51 -49.64 -44.74
CA GLN A 166 -39.80 -50.44 -43.71
C GLN A 166 -38.33 -50.84 -44.08
N GLN A 167 -37.47 -50.90 -43.05
CA GLN A 167 -36.28 -51.76 -42.74
C GLN A 167 -35.44 -52.56 -43.78
N GLN A 168 -34.11 -52.62 -43.48
CA GLN A 168 -33.10 -53.69 -43.75
C GLN A 168 -32.66 -53.91 -45.22
N GLU A 169 -31.42 -54.33 -45.60
CA GLU A 169 -30.09 -54.62 -44.99
C GLU A 169 -29.01 -54.57 -46.13
N LYS A 170 -27.68 -54.89 -46.08
CA LYS A 170 -26.74 -55.51 -45.10
C LYS A 170 -25.25 -55.15 -45.41
N PHE A 171 -24.39 -55.15 -44.38
CA PHE A 171 -22.93 -55.44 -44.28
C PHE A 171 -21.85 -55.10 -45.37
N ALA A 172 -20.68 -54.66 -44.83
CA ALA A 172 -19.28 -55.01 -45.17
C ALA A 172 -18.44 -54.24 -46.23
N GLY A 173 -17.31 -53.66 -45.77
CA GLY A 173 -15.97 -53.98 -46.31
C GLY A 173 -15.10 -52.86 -46.90
N GLY A 174 -13.88 -52.67 -46.36
CA GLY A 174 -12.72 -52.20 -47.14
C GLY A 174 -12.14 -50.81 -46.86
N GLU A 175 -11.00 -50.77 -46.16
CA GLU A 175 -9.99 -49.70 -46.22
C GLU A 175 -8.64 -50.38 -46.61
N PRO A 176 -7.63 -49.68 -47.18
CA PRO A 176 -6.64 -49.05 -46.30
C PRO A 176 -5.93 -47.79 -46.85
N GLU A 177 -5.17 -47.11 -45.98
CA GLU A 177 -4.19 -46.07 -46.35
C GLU A 177 -3.07 -46.56 -47.30
N ARG A 178 -2.61 -45.67 -48.21
CA ARG A 178 -1.27 -45.01 -48.14
C ARG A 178 -0.84 -44.36 -49.46
N ILE A 179 -0.43 -43.09 -49.38
CA ILE A 179 0.84 -42.55 -49.91
C ILE A 179 1.09 -41.23 -49.18
N LEU A 180 2.19 -41.15 -48.41
CA LEU A 180 2.53 -39.95 -47.63
C LEU A 180 4.05 -39.81 -47.46
N ARG A 181 4.72 -39.47 -48.56
CA ARG A 181 6.13 -39.02 -48.66
C ARG A 181 6.26 -38.14 -49.91
N SER A 182 7.06 -37.08 -49.96
CA SER A 182 7.79 -36.37 -48.89
C SER A 182 8.37 -35.08 -49.47
N ALA A 183 8.22 -33.94 -48.81
CA ALA A 183 8.90 -32.71 -49.18
C ALA A 183 9.17 -31.82 -47.95
N PHE A 184 10.37 -31.24 -47.92
CA PHE A 184 10.81 -30.16 -47.02
C PHE A 184 10.69 -30.39 -45.50
N ALA A 185 11.63 -31.18 -44.97
CA ALA A 185 12.30 -30.81 -43.73
C ALA A 185 13.53 -29.95 -44.06
N ALA A 186 13.71 -28.83 -43.37
CA ALA A 186 14.97 -28.07 -43.33
C ALA A 186 14.99 -27.14 -42.10
N ALA A 187 16.20 -26.88 -41.58
CA ALA A 187 16.49 -25.85 -40.57
C ALA A 187 15.80 -25.97 -39.19
N GLU A 188 16.05 -27.07 -38.46
CA GLU A 188 16.45 -26.92 -37.05
C GLU A 188 17.38 -28.05 -36.57
N SER A 189 18.64 -27.69 -36.34
CA SER A 189 19.67 -28.42 -35.58
C SER A 189 20.62 -27.33 -35.04
N SER A 190 21.26 -27.43 -33.89
CA SER A 190 21.64 -28.57 -33.04
C SER A 190 21.78 -28.08 -31.57
N ALA A 191 22.13 -28.85 -30.54
CA ALA A 191 22.63 -30.22 -30.47
C ALA A 191 22.24 -30.87 -29.11
N ALA A 192 22.10 -32.21 -29.09
CA ALA A 192 22.17 -33.01 -27.87
C ALA A 192 22.68 -34.41 -28.24
N ALA A 193 23.73 -34.91 -27.57
CA ALA A 193 24.27 -36.25 -27.81
C ALA A 193 25.10 -36.77 -26.61
N GLN A 194 25.03 -38.10 -26.41
CA GLN A 194 25.89 -38.93 -25.54
C GLN A 194 25.68 -38.84 -24.00
N VAL A 195 25.70 -39.93 -23.22
CA VAL A 195 25.55 -41.36 -23.58
C VAL A 195 24.91 -42.22 -22.45
N GLN A 196 24.29 -43.32 -22.91
CA GLN A 196 23.70 -44.52 -22.31
C GLN A 196 24.21 -45.15 -20.97
N GLN A 197 23.40 -46.13 -20.48
CA GLN A 197 23.57 -47.15 -19.41
C GLN A 197 22.89 -46.82 -18.05
N GLN A 198 22.30 -47.75 -17.26
CA GLN A 198 21.86 -49.17 -17.39
C GLN A 198 20.65 -49.35 -16.40
N GLN A 199 19.50 -49.93 -16.75
CA GLN A 199 19.12 -51.37 -16.82
C GLN A 199 18.86 -52.08 -15.47
N GLY A 200 17.69 -52.74 -15.32
CA GLY A 200 17.25 -53.50 -14.12
C GLY A 200 15.94 -52.95 -13.49
N LYS A 201 14.71 -53.44 -13.70
CA LYS A 201 14.10 -54.74 -14.09
C LYS A 201 13.82 -55.72 -12.93
N MET A 202 12.60 -55.70 -12.39
CA MET A 202 11.71 -56.88 -12.23
C MET A 202 10.25 -56.45 -11.92
N SER A 203 9.31 -57.38 -12.03
CA SER A 203 7.86 -57.10 -12.20
C SER A 203 6.95 -58.26 -11.76
N HIS A 204 5.64 -57.97 -11.72
CA HIS A 204 4.45 -58.80 -11.41
C HIS A 204 3.76 -58.45 -10.08
N ASP A 205 2.46 -58.10 -10.04
CA ASP A 205 1.23 -58.71 -10.62
C ASP A 205 0.80 -59.97 -9.83
N HIS A 206 -0.49 -60.28 -9.61
CA HIS A 206 -1.71 -60.08 -10.41
C HIS A 206 -2.94 -59.75 -9.50
N HIS A 207 -3.96 -58.99 -9.96
CA HIS A 207 -5.31 -59.44 -10.43
C HIS A 207 -6.18 -60.22 -9.37
N GLU A 208 -7.53 -60.13 -9.30
CA GLU A 208 -8.51 -59.56 -10.24
C GLU A 208 -9.92 -59.20 -9.68
N GLN A 209 -10.58 -58.24 -10.35
CA GLN A 209 -12.00 -58.15 -10.75
C GLN A 209 -13.25 -58.44 -9.83
N GLN A 210 -14.24 -57.52 -9.95
CA GLN A 210 -15.72 -57.73 -10.07
C GLN A 210 -16.53 -58.33 -8.86
N GLN A 211 -17.84 -58.05 -8.65
CA GLN A 211 -18.80 -57.05 -9.19
C GLN A 211 -20.00 -56.81 -8.20
N GLN A 212 -20.84 -55.81 -8.51
CA GLN A 212 -22.28 -55.68 -8.12
C GLN A 212 -22.71 -55.17 -6.70
N ARG A 213 -24.05 -55.03 -6.56
CA ARG A 213 -24.88 -54.18 -5.67
C ARG A 213 -26.30 -54.84 -5.57
N PRO A 214 -27.30 -54.37 -4.78
CA PRO A 214 -27.32 -53.60 -3.53
C PRO A 214 -28.43 -54.05 -2.50
N ARG A 215 -28.70 -53.20 -1.47
CA ARG A 215 -29.97 -53.04 -0.68
C ARG A 215 -30.38 -54.03 0.44
N ILE A 216 -30.11 -53.60 1.69
CA ILE A 216 -31.07 -53.33 2.80
C ILE A 216 -32.20 -54.35 3.09
N PHE A 217 -32.23 -54.91 4.32
CA PHE A 217 -33.41 -54.90 5.22
C PHE A 217 -33.04 -55.08 6.73
N ARG A 218 -34.04 -55.00 7.64
CA ARG A 218 -33.94 -55.17 9.13
C ARG A 218 -33.93 -56.67 9.54
N SER A 219 -33.72 -57.16 10.77
CA SER A 219 -33.65 -56.65 12.18
C SER A 219 -32.86 -57.68 13.05
N VAL A 220 -32.08 -57.36 14.11
CA VAL A 220 -32.45 -57.10 15.56
C VAL A 220 -33.21 -58.28 16.22
N PRO A 221 -32.90 -58.78 17.46
CA PRO A 221 -32.09 -58.26 18.60
C PRO A 221 -30.86 -59.16 18.96
N THR A 222 -30.07 -59.06 20.06
CA THR A 222 -30.19 -58.68 21.50
C THR A 222 -28.88 -58.04 22.05
N SER A 223 -28.79 -57.34 23.21
CA SER A 223 -29.77 -56.78 24.18
C SER A 223 -29.12 -55.74 25.15
N SER A 224 -29.81 -54.62 25.45
CA SER A 224 -29.85 -53.78 26.69
C SER A 224 -28.56 -53.41 27.48
N ALA A 225 -28.23 -52.15 27.86
CA ALA A 225 -29.00 -50.90 28.17
C ALA A 225 -29.88 -50.95 29.44
N PRO A 226 -30.39 -49.84 30.04
CA PRO A 226 -30.36 -48.39 29.70
C PRO A 226 -29.73 -47.52 30.85
N ASP A 227 -29.99 -46.23 31.19
CA ASP A 227 -30.86 -45.11 30.71
C ASP A 227 -30.26 -43.71 31.12
N GLN A 228 -31.09 -42.66 31.32
CA GLN A 228 -30.74 -41.27 31.68
C GLN A 228 -31.69 -40.65 32.76
N GLN A 229 -31.34 -39.45 33.29
CA GLN A 229 -32.18 -38.23 33.43
C GLN A 229 -32.20 -37.43 34.78
N GLN A 230 -31.94 -36.10 34.65
CA GLN A 230 -32.57 -34.91 35.27
C GLN A 230 -32.58 -34.53 36.79
N GLN A 231 -32.10 -33.29 37.07
CA GLN A 231 -32.54 -32.30 38.11
C GLN A 231 -32.29 -32.62 39.62
N PRO A 232 -32.44 -31.68 40.61
CA PRO A 232 -32.68 -30.22 40.58
C PRO A 232 -31.63 -29.39 41.41
N ARG A 233 -32.05 -28.27 42.06
CA ARG A 233 -31.24 -27.21 42.72
C ARG A 233 -31.66 -26.99 44.19
N ARG A 234 -30.78 -27.14 45.20
CA ARG A 234 -30.94 -26.55 46.56
C ARG A 234 -29.66 -26.56 47.44
N THR A 235 -29.78 -26.14 48.71
CA THR A 235 -28.76 -25.43 49.54
C THR A 235 -28.56 -25.99 50.96
N LEU A 236 -27.38 -25.73 51.55
CA LEU A 236 -26.98 -25.94 52.97
C LEU A 236 -26.99 -27.42 53.46
N HIS A 237 -26.21 -27.85 54.47
CA HIS A 237 -25.67 -27.20 55.68
C HIS A 237 -24.17 -27.51 55.96
N ALA A 238 -23.60 -26.86 56.97
CA ALA A 238 -22.28 -27.15 57.53
C ALA A 238 -22.36 -27.91 58.87
N VAL A 239 -21.33 -28.70 59.18
CA VAL A 239 -21.07 -29.34 60.49
C VAL A 239 -19.58 -29.17 60.80
N ALA A 240 -19.24 -28.93 62.08
CA ALA A 240 -17.87 -28.63 62.53
C ALA A 240 -17.25 -29.78 63.36
N ALA A 241 -15.93 -29.75 63.49
CA ALA A 241 -15.10 -30.69 64.25
C ALA A 241 -14.00 -29.92 65.05
N PRO A 242 -13.37 -30.52 66.09
CA PRO A 242 -12.85 -29.75 67.25
C PRO A 242 -11.45 -29.11 67.10
N PRO A 243 -11.05 -28.21 68.03
CA PRO A 243 -9.75 -27.55 68.03
C PRO A 243 -8.61 -28.39 68.67
N PRO A 244 -7.34 -28.12 68.34
CA PRO A 244 -6.16 -28.74 68.96
C PRO A 244 -5.73 -28.05 70.28
N PRO A 245 -4.90 -28.71 71.11
CA PRO A 245 -4.36 -28.13 72.35
C PRO A 245 -3.29 -27.03 72.09
N PRO A 246 -3.06 -26.12 73.06
CA PRO A 246 -2.16 -24.97 72.90
C PRO A 246 -0.69 -25.31 73.18
N GLY A 247 0.26 -24.53 72.62
CA GLY A 247 1.59 -24.42 73.21
C GLY A 247 2.83 -24.49 72.32
N GLN A 248 2.81 -24.10 71.04
CA GLN A 248 4.06 -23.84 70.28
C GLN A 248 3.93 -22.70 69.28
N THR A 249 4.74 -21.65 69.45
CA THR A 249 4.86 -20.51 68.52
C THR A 249 5.96 -20.77 67.50
N VAL A 250 5.59 -21.06 66.25
CA VAL A 250 6.52 -21.15 65.12
C VAL A 250 6.08 -20.16 64.04
N VAL A 251 7.01 -19.33 63.59
CA VAL A 251 6.76 -18.32 62.53
C VAL A 251 6.68 -19.02 61.18
N MET A 252 5.49 -19.02 60.57
CA MET A 252 5.29 -19.60 59.24
C MET A 252 5.85 -18.70 58.12
N PRO A 253 6.59 -19.26 57.14
CA PRO A 253 6.92 -18.56 55.91
C PRO A 253 5.67 -18.16 55.12
N ARG A 254 5.74 -17.03 54.41
CA ARG A 254 4.67 -16.55 53.53
C ARG A 254 4.45 -17.55 52.37
N PRO A 255 3.23 -18.07 52.15
CA PRO A 255 2.99 -19.05 51.09
C PRO A 255 3.26 -18.45 49.71
N ALA A 256 3.80 -19.28 48.80
CA ALA A 256 3.96 -18.91 47.41
C ALA A 256 2.59 -18.59 46.77
N GLY A 257 2.54 -17.51 45.99
CA GLY A 257 1.35 -17.19 45.20
C GLY A 257 1.07 -18.29 44.16
N PRO A 258 -0.19 -18.41 43.68
CA PRO A 258 -0.50 -19.33 42.59
C PRO A 258 0.35 -19.01 41.36
N PRO A 259 0.82 -20.02 40.60
CA PRO A 259 1.60 -19.79 39.40
C PRO A 259 0.80 -18.91 38.42
N PRO A 260 1.44 -17.99 37.69
CA PRO A 260 0.74 -17.11 36.77
C PRO A 260 0.02 -17.96 35.71
N ALA A 261 -1.30 -17.77 35.61
CA ALA A 261 -2.12 -18.50 34.66
C ALA A 261 -1.57 -18.32 33.24
N ALA A 262 -1.45 -19.42 32.50
CA ALA A 262 -0.88 -19.41 31.16
C ALA A 262 -1.60 -18.38 30.28
N PRO A 263 -0.88 -17.46 29.60
CA PRO A 263 -1.50 -16.41 28.81
C PRO A 263 -2.37 -17.00 27.70
N ALA A 264 -3.57 -16.44 27.53
CA ALA A 264 -4.46 -16.82 26.44
C ALA A 264 -3.78 -16.56 25.07
N PRO A 265 -3.93 -17.45 24.07
CA PRO A 265 -3.37 -17.26 22.74
C PRO A 265 -3.87 -15.93 22.15
N GLY A 266 -2.92 -15.07 21.78
CA GLY A 266 -3.16 -13.68 21.33
C GLY A 266 -2.53 -12.60 22.22
N SER A 267 -2.11 -12.89 23.46
CA SER A 267 -1.54 -11.85 24.35
C SER A 267 -0.13 -11.38 23.98
N ALA A 268 0.63 -12.14 23.18
CA ALA A 268 2.04 -11.89 22.89
C ALA A 268 2.31 -10.59 22.10
N PHE A 269 1.29 -10.06 21.43
CA PHE A 269 1.34 -8.83 20.63
C PHE A 269 0.56 -7.67 21.27
N GLY A 270 0.17 -7.77 22.54
CA GLY A 270 -0.60 -6.73 23.23
C GLY A 270 0.25 -5.52 23.64
N LEU A 271 -0.32 -4.31 23.49
CA LEU A 271 0.32 -3.05 23.92
C LEU A 271 0.49 -2.97 25.46
N VAL A 272 1.73 -2.88 25.95
CA VAL A 272 2.05 -2.76 27.39
C VAL A 272 2.18 -1.28 27.78
N GLU A 273 1.33 -0.80 28.70
CA GLU A 273 1.41 0.57 29.26
C GLU A 273 2.47 0.61 30.37
N THR A 274 3.31 1.65 30.37
CA THR A 274 4.41 1.79 31.31
C THR A 274 4.20 3.00 32.22
N LYS A 275 4.86 3.00 33.38
CA LYS A 275 4.89 4.13 34.32
C LYS A 275 6.34 4.54 34.66
N PRO A 276 7.18 4.87 33.67
CA PRO A 276 8.49 5.45 33.95
C PRO A 276 8.34 6.75 34.76
N PRO A 277 9.31 7.10 35.62
CA PRO A 277 9.33 8.34 36.38
C PRO A 277 9.70 9.54 35.48
N LEU A 278 8.90 9.79 34.45
CA LEU A 278 9.03 10.99 33.61
C LEU A 278 9.00 12.26 34.49
N PRO A 279 9.79 13.30 34.17
CA PRO A 279 9.96 14.49 35.01
C PRO A 279 8.63 15.10 35.51
N ALA A 280 7.59 15.08 34.67
CA ALA A 280 6.25 15.58 34.97
C ALA A 280 5.46 14.81 36.07
N LYS A 281 6.03 13.76 36.70
CA LYS A 281 5.33 12.92 37.71
C LYS A 281 6.10 12.63 39.01
N MET A 282 7.16 13.36 39.31
CA MET A 282 7.73 13.31 40.68
C MET A 282 6.75 13.89 41.73
N GLY A 283 6.88 13.46 42.99
CA GLY A 283 6.07 13.99 44.10
C GLY A 283 6.38 15.48 44.37
N PRO A 284 5.44 16.27 44.94
CA PRO A 284 5.46 17.73 44.88
C PRO A 284 6.76 18.40 45.35
N ARG A 285 7.44 17.84 46.35
CA ARG A 285 8.70 18.41 46.88
C ARG A 285 9.93 18.13 46.00
N ALA A 286 9.92 17.03 45.25
CA ALA A 286 10.96 16.70 44.27
C ALA A 286 10.64 17.33 42.90
N ALA A 287 9.36 17.34 42.50
CA ALA A 287 8.89 18.05 41.31
C ALA A 287 9.15 19.56 41.38
N ALA A 288 9.06 20.19 42.55
CA ALA A 288 9.43 21.60 42.70
C ALA A 288 10.91 21.86 42.32
N ALA A 289 11.84 21.00 42.75
CA ALA A 289 13.26 21.14 42.43
C ALA A 289 13.59 20.75 40.97
N ALA A 290 12.92 19.73 40.43
CA ALA A 290 13.13 19.28 39.05
C ALA A 290 12.47 20.21 38.02
N ALA A 291 11.19 20.55 38.19
CA ALA A 291 10.43 21.36 37.23
C ALA A 291 10.84 22.85 37.23
N ALA A 292 11.44 23.35 38.32
CA ALA A 292 12.04 24.69 38.34
C ALA A 292 13.34 24.81 37.52
N LYS A 293 13.94 23.69 37.11
CA LYS A 293 15.10 23.67 36.18
C LYS A 293 14.81 23.04 34.82
N ILE A 294 13.94 22.03 34.75
CA ILE A 294 13.61 21.27 33.53
C ILE A 294 12.28 21.80 32.96
N ALA A 295 12.25 23.07 32.58
CA ALA A 295 11.04 23.74 32.14
C ALA A 295 10.65 23.32 30.70
N SER A 296 9.57 22.55 30.58
CA SER A 296 8.73 22.31 29.38
C SER A 296 9.28 21.56 28.16
N THR A 297 10.58 21.58 27.83
CA THR A 297 11.04 21.09 26.50
C THR A 297 11.36 19.59 26.41
N TYR A 298 11.72 18.92 27.52
CA TYR A 298 12.28 17.55 27.53
C TYR A 298 11.61 16.59 28.55
N ASP A 299 10.32 16.75 28.83
CA ASP A 299 9.60 15.97 29.85
C ASP A 299 9.07 14.58 29.38
N MET A 300 9.24 14.24 28.10
CA MET A 300 8.78 12.96 27.52
C MET A 300 9.83 11.85 27.58
N VAL A 301 11.05 12.16 28.05
CA VAL A 301 12.21 11.26 28.08
C VAL A 301 12.90 11.27 29.44
N GLU A 302 13.67 10.21 29.73
CA GLU A 302 14.50 10.13 30.93
C GLU A 302 15.88 10.79 30.66
N PRO A 303 16.39 11.66 31.54
CA PRO A 303 17.63 12.39 31.29
C PRO A 303 18.85 11.47 31.40
N MET A 304 19.60 11.34 30.32
CA MET A 304 20.88 10.64 30.27
C MET A 304 22.01 11.63 30.56
N SER A 305 22.97 11.25 31.41
CA SER A 305 24.14 12.07 31.75
C SER A 305 25.29 11.84 30.76
N TYR A 306 25.95 12.92 30.32
CA TYR A 306 27.12 12.88 29.45
C TYR A 306 28.21 13.85 29.90
N LEU A 307 29.48 13.45 29.76
CA LEU A 307 30.62 14.39 29.80
C LEU A 307 30.95 14.81 28.36
N TYR A 308 30.82 16.10 28.07
CA TYR A 308 31.17 16.70 26.79
C TYR A 308 32.56 17.32 26.83
N VAL A 309 33.32 17.11 25.75
CA VAL A 309 34.66 17.67 25.51
C VAL A 309 34.70 18.19 24.07
N THR A 310 34.70 19.51 23.88
CA THR A 310 34.83 20.14 22.55
C THR A 310 36.26 20.63 22.34
N VAL A 311 36.94 20.01 21.37
CA VAL A 311 38.28 20.37 20.90
C VAL A 311 38.15 21.39 19.77
N VAL A 312 38.44 22.67 20.03
CA VAL A 312 38.19 23.75 19.06
C VAL A 312 39.37 23.94 18.13
N LYS A 313 40.53 24.33 18.68
CA LYS A 313 41.79 24.58 17.97
C LYS A 313 42.98 24.59 18.92
N ALA A 314 44.20 24.51 18.39
CA ALA A 314 45.43 24.83 19.12
C ALA A 314 46.17 26.01 18.47
N ARG A 315 47.20 26.52 19.15
CA ARG A 315 48.14 27.51 18.64
C ARG A 315 49.55 27.29 19.18
N ASP A 316 50.52 27.85 18.48
CA ASP A 316 51.93 27.93 18.88
C ASP A 316 52.53 26.56 19.27
N LEU A 317 52.09 25.48 18.62
CA LEU A 317 52.53 24.12 18.92
C LEU A 317 54.03 23.97 18.61
N PRO A 318 54.83 23.35 19.51
CA PRO A 318 56.25 23.14 19.27
C PRO A 318 56.48 22.11 18.15
N THR A 319 57.33 22.44 17.19
CA THR A 319 57.80 21.49 16.16
C THR A 319 58.68 20.42 16.82
N MET A 320 58.24 19.15 16.75
CA MET A 320 58.99 18.04 17.35
C MET A 320 60.03 17.43 16.41
N ASP A 321 59.83 17.53 15.10
CA ASP A 321 60.56 16.73 14.12
C ASP A 321 61.56 17.51 13.23
N ILE A 322 62.62 16.82 12.82
CA ILE A 322 63.72 17.34 11.99
C ILE A 322 63.24 17.65 10.55
N SER A 323 62.15 17.05 10.07
CA SER A 323 61.54 17.40 8.78
C SER A 323 60.83 18.76 8.76
N GLY A 324 60.55 19.35 9.93
CA GLY A 324 59.81 20.61 10.07
C GLY A 324 58.31 20.51 9.73
N ALA A 325 57.78 19.31 9.48
CA ALA A 325 56.36 19.05 9.36
C ALA A 325 55.77 18.73 10.74
N LEU A 326 54.60 19.31 11.05
CA LEU A 326 53.80 19.00 12.23
C LEU A 326 52.37 18.76 11.77
N ASP A 327 51.87 17.54 11.95
CA ASP A 327 50.61 17.01 11.42
C ASP A 327 49.61 16.71 12.57
N PRO A 328 49.25 17.69 13.42
CA PRO A 328 48.76 17.39 14.76
C PRO A 328 47.32 16.87 14.82
N PHE A 329 47.07 16.04 15.83
CA PHE A 329 45.75 15.59 16.24
C PHE A 329 45.61 15.58 17.77
N VAL A 330 44.37 15.39 18.24
CA VAL A 330 44.06 15.33 19.67
C VAL A 330 43.42 14.00 20.02
N GLU A 331 43.99 13.35 21.04
CA GLU A 331 43.48 12.15 21.71
C GLU A 331 42.78 12.56 23.00
N VAL A 332 41.47 12.33 23.09
CA VAL A 332 40.65 12.58 24.28
C VAL A 332 40.36 11.24 24.95
N LYS A 333 40.91 11.01 26.14
CA LYS A 333 40.89 9.72 26.83
C LYS A 333 40.25 9.82 28.21
N LEU A 334 39.41 8.84 28.52
CA LEU A 334 38.63 8.76 29.77
C LEU A 334 38.55 7.31 30.24
N GLY A 335 39.50 6.93 31.11
CA GLY A 335 39.70 5.52 31.47
C GLY A 335 40.06 4.70 30.23
N ASN A 336 39.22 3.72 29.89
CA ASN A 336 39.38 2.86 28.72
C ASN A 336 38.82 3.47 27.41
N PHE A 337 37.99 4.53 27.47
CA PHE A 337 37.48 5.17 26.26
C PHE A 337 38.51 6.13 25.67
N LYS A 338 38.69 6.06 24.35
CA LYS A 338 39.60 6.90 23.57
C LYS A 338 38.90 7.43 22.32
N GLY A 339 38.68 8.74 22.28
CA GLY A 339 38.29 9.49 21.08
C GLY A 339 39.51 10.15 20.44
N VAL A 340 39.53 10.26 19.12
CA VAL A 340 40.64 10.88 18.38
C VAL A 340 40.09 11.84 17.32
N THR A 341 40.72 13.00 17.13
CA THR A 341 40.38 13.91 16.01
C THR A 341 40.98 13.42 14.70
N LYS A 342 40.53 13.98 13.56
CA LYS A 342 41.34 13.94 12.34
C LYS A 342 42.65 14.71 12.58
N TYR A 343 43.73 14.25 11.95
CA TYR A 343 45.00 14.97 11.87
C TYR A 343 44.92 16.06 10.80
N LEU A 344 45.78 17.08 10.89
CA LEU A 344 45.81 18.21 9.95
C LEU A 344 47.25 18.48 9.51
N GLU A 345 47.55 18.16 8.25
CA GLU A 345 48.90 18.23 7.69
C GLU A 345 49.54 19.63 7.81
N LYS A 346 50.79 19.67 8.29
CA LYS A 346 51.72 20.81 8.32
C LYS A 346 51.13 22.09 8.93
N ASN A 347 50.43 21.95 10.05
CA ASN A 347 49.64 23.02 10.65
C ASN A 347 49.91 23.20 12.17
N PRO A 348 50.80 24.13 12.59
CA PRO A 348 51.05 24.45 14.00
C PRO A 348 49.94 25.27 14.68
N ASN A 349 48.88 25.65 13.94
CA ASN A 349 47.69 26.34 14.45
C ASN A 349 46.39 25.59 14.04
N PRO A 350 46.26 24.29 14.38
CA PRO A 350 45.22 23.41 13.86
C PRO A 350 43.83 23.73 14.39
N VAL A 351 42.78 23.52 13.58
CA VAL A 351 41.38 23.83 13.92
C VAL A 351 40.49 22.62 13.64
N TRP A 352 40.13 21.87 14.69
CA TRP A 352 39.38 20.61 14.56
C TRP A 352 37.86 20.77 14.73
N ARG A 353 37.41 21.62 15.67
CA ARG A 353 35.99 21.83 16.03
C ARG A 353 35.20 20.51 16.25
N GLN A 354 35.80 19.55 16.95
CA GLN A 354 35.23 18.22 17.17
C GLN A 354 34.80 18.06 18.64
N THR A 355 33.56 17.61 18.86
CA THR A 355 33.04 17.30 20.20
C THR A 355 33.03 15.79 20.45
N PHE A 356 33.38 15.41 21.66
CA PHE A 356 33.30 14.05 22.19
C PHE A 356 32.32 14.02 23.37
N ALA A 357 31.51 12.98 23.46
CA ALA A 357 30.50 12.77 24.48
C ALA A 357 30.69 11.39 25.12
N PHE A 358 31.05 11.36 26.41
CA PHE A 358 31.25 10.14 27.16
C PHE A 358 30.02 9.84 28.02
N SER A 359 29.47 8.63 27.89
CA SER A 359 28.29 8.19 28.64
C SER A 359 28.56 8.17 30.16
N GLY A 360 27.71 8.86 30.92
CA GLY A 360 27.80 8.96 32.38
C GLY A 360 27.68 7.61 33.11
N GLU A 361 26.99 6.64 32.50
CA GLU A 361 26.81 5.29 33.06
C GLU A 361 28.09 4.44 32.99
N HIS A 362 29.06 4.85 32.15
CA HIS A 362 30.25 4.06 31.83
C HIS A 362 31.57 4.76 32.26
N LEU A 363 31.50 5.77 33.13
CA LEU A 363 32.67 6.52 33.60
C LEU A 363 33.57 5.63 34.48
N GLN A 364 34.74 5.23 33.95
CA GLN A 364 35.71 4.35 34.62
C GLN A 364 36.95 5.07 35.16
N SER A 365 36.96 6.41 35.16
CA SER A 365 38.05 7.27 35.65
C SER A 365 37.47 8.58 36.15
N ASN A 366 38.06 9.17 37.20
CA ASN A 366 37.75 10.55 37.63
C ASN A 366 38.60 11.59 36.90
N LEU A 367 39.60 11.17 36.11
CA LEU A 367 40.52 12.04 35.37
C LEU A 367 40.23 11.94 33.87
N LEU A 368 40.02 13.11 33.24
CA LEU A 368 39.95 13.29 31.79
C LEU A 368 41.33 13.72 31.28
N GLU A 369 41.85 13.00 30.29
CA GLU A 369 43.12 13.32 29.63
C GLU A 369 42.85 13.85 28.20
N VAL A 370 43.42 15.01 27.87
CA VAL A 370 43.40 15.57 26.51
C VAL A 370 44.83 15.73 26.03
N VAL A 371 45.26 14.90 25.09
CA VAL A 371 46.66 14.80 24.63
C VAL A 371 46.76 15.24 23.18
N VAL A 372 47.62 16.23 22.91
CA VAL A 372 48.02 16.63 21.55
C VAL A 372 49.19 15.74 21.12
N LYS A 373 49.12 15.24 19.90
CA LYS A 373 50.14 14.40 19.27
C LYS A 373 50.45 14.89 17.87
N ASP A 374 51.65 14.55 17.42
CA ASP A 374 52.04 14.59 16.01
C ASP A 374 51.76 13.23 15.36
N LYS A 375 51.72 13.16 14.03
CA LYS A 375 51.34 11.93 13.30
C LYS A 375 52.41 11.47 12.32
N ASP A 376 53.29 10.63 12.83
CA ASP A 376 54.45 10.12 12.10
C ASP A 376 54.20 8.79 11.39
N MET A 377 55.03 8.49 10.38
CA MET A 377 54.96 7.23 9.62
C MET A 377 55.33 5.98 10.45
N ILE A 378 56.00 6.16 11.59
CA ILE A 378 56.51 5.06 12.43
C ILE A 378 55.78 4.99 13.77
N LYS A 379 55.54 6.13 14.42
CA LYS A 379 54.93 6.22 15.76
C LYS A 379 54.56 7.67 16.11
N ASP A 380 53.27 7.94 16.29
CA ASP A 380 52.74 9.25 16.75
C ASP A 380 53.53 9.82 17.94
N ASP A 381 54.19 10.97 17.78
CA ASP A 381 54.94 11.58 18.87
C ASP A 381 54.07 12.46 19.80
N PHE A 382 54.54 12.67 21.04
CA PHE A 382 53.79 13.39 22.07
C PHE A 382 54.11 14.88 22.05
N VAL A 383 53.12 15.73 21.75
CA VAL A 383 53.28 17.19 21.71
C VAL A 383 53.02 17.83 23.08
N GLY A 384 51.98 17.39 23.79
CA GLY A 384 51.63 17.89 25.13
C GLY A 384 50.25 17.43 25.61
N ARG A 385 49.88 17.72 26.86
CA ARG A 385 48.60 17.31 27.45
C ARG A 385 47.94 18.37 28.34
N VAL A 386 46.63 18.21 28.54
CA VAL A 386 45.83 18.87 29.59
C VAL A 386 45.11 17.78 30.37
N LEU A 387 44.98 17.96 31.68
CA LEU A 387 44.26 17.06 32.58
C LEU A 387 43.13 17.83 33.27
N PHE A 388 41.97 17.20 33.44
CA PHE A 388 40.85 17.74 34.21
C PHE A 388 40.35 16.69 35.22
N ASP A 389 40.22 17.08 36.49
CA ASP A 389 39.48 16.28 37.47
C ASP A 389 37.98 16.45 37.24
N MET A 390 37.20 15.37 37.35
CA MET A 390 35.75 15.43 37.17
C MET A 390 35.04 16.33 38.19
N THR A 391 35.61 16.60 39.36
CA THR A 391 34.99 17.49 40.36
C THR A 391 34.94 18.94 39.88
N ASP A 392 35.98 19.43 39.20
CA ASP A 392 36.07 20.80 38.65
C ASP A 392 35.15 21.05 37.44
N ILE A 393 34.70 20.00 36.76
CA ILE A 393 33.94 20.13 35.51
C ILE A 393 32.51 20.61 35.79
N PRO A 394 32.08 21.78 35.27
CA PRO A 394 30.76 22.36 35.54
C PRO A 394 29.63 21.54 34.88
N SER A 395 28.43 21.64 35.45
CA SER A 395 27.21 21.11 34.82
C SER A 395 26.42 22.21 34.09
N ARG A 396 25.84 21.84 32.94
CA ARG A 396 25.00 22.68 32.07
C ARG A 396 23.76 21.87 31.67
N VAL A 397 22.57 22.46 31.71
CA VAL A 397 21.35 21.85 31.15
C VAL A 397 20.59 22.91 30.35
N PRO A 398 20.18 22.65 29.08
CA PRO A 398 19.35 23.59 28.33
C PRO A 398 18.13 24.04 29.14
N PRO A 399 17.84 25.35 29.25
CA PRO A 399 18.26 26.43 28.34
C PRO A 399 19.60 27.13 28.67
N ASP A 400 20.44 26.60 29.56
CA ASP A 400 21.75 27.20 29.88
C ASP A 400 22.59 27.49 28.62
N SER A 401 23.16 28.70 28.54
CA SER A 401 24.00 29.15 27.43
C SER A 401 25.22 28.23 27.21
N PRO A 402 25.70 28.06 25.97
CA PRO A 402 26.88 27.23 25.70
C PRO A 402 28.12 27.76 26.43
N LEU A 403 28.88 26.85 27.04
CA LEU A 403 30.10 27.19 27.76
C LEU A 403 31.15 27.73 26.78
N ALA A 404 31.62 28.95 27.02
CA ALA A 404 32.64 29.58 26.20
C ALA A 404 33.96 28.78 26.23
N PRO A 405 34.54 28.38 25.08
CA PRO A 405 35.82 27.70 25.05
C PRO A 405 36.95 28.55 25.63
N GLN A 406 37.83 27.91 26.41
CA GLN A 406 38.94 28.54 27.12
C GLN A 406 40.28 27.99 26.62
N TRP A 407 41.34 28.80 26.70
CA TRP A 407 42.70 28.38 26.38
C TRP A 407 43.36 27.69 27.57
N TYR A 408 43.92 26.51 27.32
CA TYR A 408 44.70 25.73 28.26
C TYR A 408 46.11 25.56 27.73
N ARG A 409 47.10 25.95 28.55
CA ARG A 409 48.52 25.76 28.23
C ARG A 409 48.89 24.29 28.39
N LEU A 410 49.54 23.72 27.38
CA LEU A 410 49.92 22.32 27.38
C LEU A 410 50.99 22.03 28.45
N ALA A 411 50.91 20.85 29.06
CA ALA A 411 51.93 20.29 29.94
C ALA A 411 52.67 19.14 29.25
N ASP A 412 53.89 18.85 29.71
CA ASP A 412 54.73 17.77 29.20
C ASP A 412 54.35 16.39 29.82
N ARG A 413 55.27 15.41 29.74
CA ARG A 413 55.11 14.10 30.39
C ARG A 413 55.36 14.15 31.91
N SER A 414 56.18 15.07 32.43
CA SER A 414 56.39 15.25 33.87
C SER A 414 55.26 16.01 34.58
N GLY A 415 54.55 16.89 33.86
CA GLY A 415 53.50 17.77 34.38
C GLY A 415 53.84 19.27 34.31
N GLU A 416 55.06 19.61 33.87
CA GLU A 416 55.52 20.98 33.69
C GLU A 416 54.87 21.66 32.48
N LYS A 417 54.56 22.95 32.60
CA LYS A 417 53.86 23.71 31.54
C LYS A 417 54.83 24.13 30.45
N LEU A 418 54.51 23.77 29.20
CA LEU A 418 55.33 24.07 28.04
C LEU A 418 55.44 25.59 27.80
N ARG A 419 56.61 26.04 27.34
CA ARG A 419 56.83 27.46 26.99
C ARG A 419 55.96 27.90 25.82
N HIS A 420 55.73 27.01 24.86
CA HIS A 420 54.88 27.20 23.68
C HIS A 420 53.88 26.03 23.58
N GLY A 421 52.73 26.25 22.95
CA GLY A 421 51.67 25.26 22.79
C GLY A 421 50.48 25.50 23.73
N GLU A 422 49.37 25.95 23.17
CA GLU A 422 48.08 26.10 23.87
C GLU A 422 46.95 25.45 23.06
N ILE A 423 46.00 24.85 23.76
CA ILE A 423 44.80 24.23 23.17
C ILE A 423 43.53 24.89 23.72
N MET A 424 42.58 25.21 22.85
CA MET A 424 41.29 25.78 23.22
C MET A 424 40.21 24.68 23.30
N LEU A 425 39.66 24.52 24.51
CA LEU A 425 38.72 23.46 24.88
C LEU A 425 37.46 24.04 25.54
N ALA A 426 36.34 23.34 25.43
CA ALA A 426 35.20 23.50 26.34
C ALA A 426 34.86 22.12 26.92
N VAL A 427 34.69 22.04 28.25
CA VAL A 427 34.44 20.77 28.96
C VAL A 427 33.30 20.97 29.96
N TRP A 428 32.25 20.16 29.86
CA TRP A 428 31.07 20.27 30.74
C TRP A 428 30.31 18.95 30.88
N LYS A 429 29.63 18.77 32.00
CA LYS A 429 28.62 17.71 32.18
C LYS A 429 27.28 18.21 31.65
N GLY A 430 26.64 17.47 30.76
CA GLY A 430 25.35 17.81 30.18
C GLY A 430 24.45 16.59 30.01
N THR A 431 23.42 16.72 29.17
CA THR A 431 22.46 15.65 28.88
C THR A 431 22.28 15.45 27.37
N GLN A 432 21.45 14.48 26.95
CA GLN A 432 21.12 14.28 25.53
C GLN A 432 20.30 15.43 24.91
N ALA A 433 19.85 16.39 25.73
CA ALA A 433 19.20 17.61 25.26
C ALA A 433 20.19 18.68 24.76
N ASP A 434 21.49 18.53 25.03
CA ASP A 434 22.51 19.51 24.63
C ASP A 434 22.63 19.61 23.10
N GLU A 435 22.81 20.83 22.60
CA GLU A 435 22.97 21.16 21.17
C GLU A 435 24.13 20.40 20.53
N ALA A 436 25.15 20.03 21.31
CA ALA A 436 26.29 19.24 20.84
C ALA A 436 26.00 17.74 20.67
N PHE A 437 24.93 17.19 21.26
CA PHE A 437 24.65 15.75 21.30
C PHE A 437 24.59 15.06 19.91
N PRO A 438 23.94 15.62 18.87
CA PRO A 438 23.77 14.93 17.58
C PRO A 438 25.07 14.80 16.77
N GLU A 439 25.96 15.79 16.86
CA GLU A 439 27.18 15.87 16.06
C GLU A 439 28.44 15.39 16.81
N ALA A 440 28.34 15.12 18.12
CA ALA A 440 29.43 14.55 18.91
C ALA A 440 29.81 13.13 18.49
N TRP A 441 31.10 12.79 18.66
CA TRP A 441 31.56 11.41 18.78
C TRP A 441 31.08 10.85 20.12
N HIS A 442 30.66 9.58 20.18
CA HIS A 442 30.13 8.98 21.41
C HIS A 442 30.96 7.77 21.88
N SER A 443 31.14 7.63 23.19
CA SER A 443 32.07 6.65 23.79
C SER A 443 31.72 5.17 23.56
N ASP A 444 30.44 4.84 23.32
CA ASP A 444 30.01 3.49 22.89
C ASP A 444 30.50 3.14 21.47
N ALA A 445 30.77 4.14 20.64
CA ALA A 445 31.25 3.97 19.26
C ALA A 445 32.79 3.94 19.12
N HIS A 446 33.53 3.82 20.22
CA HIS A 446 35.01 3.79 20.24
C HIS A 446 35.64 2.62 19.45
N SER A 447 34.88 1.55 19.21
CA SER A 447 35.32 0.35 18.49
C SER A 447 35.11 0.44 16.97
N LEU A 448 34.59 1.56 16.46
CA LEU A 448 34.28 1.75 15.04
C LEU A 448 35.34 2.55 14.29
N PRO A 449 35.56 2.25 12.98
CA PRO A 449 36.32 3.14 12.10
C PRO A 449 35.71 4.54 12.00
N LEU A 450 36.57 5.54 11.73
CA LEU A 450 36.19 6.95 11.54
C LEU A 450 35.10 7.17 10.46
N GLU A 451 34.98 6.26 9.50
CA GLU A 451 33.96 6.29 8.45
C GLU A 451 32.59 5.75 8.94
N GLY A 452 32.59 4.68 9.73
CA GLY A 452 31.38 4.12 10.35
C GLY A 452 30.74 5.07 11.37
N LEU A 453 31.56 5.91 12.02
CA LEU A 453 31.15 6.93 12.99
C LEU A 453 30.24 8.04 12.44
N ALA A 454 30.21 8.27 11.13
CA ALA A 454 29.20 9.16 10.53
C ALA A 454 27.81 8.48 10.54
N ASN A 455 27.75 7.17 10.28
CA ASN A 455 26.51 6.40 10.18
C ASN A 455 25.79 6.17 11.54
N THR A 456 26.42 6.46 12.67
CA THR A 456 25.83 6.26 14.01
C THR A 456 25.11 7.47 14.59
N ARG A 457 25.26 8.68 14.01
CA ARG A 457 24.68 9.93 14.55
C ARG A 457 23.15 9.98 14.46
N SER A 458 22.53 10.73 15.37
CA SER A 458 21.14 11.17 15.25
C SER A 458 21.04 12.36 14.28
N LYS A 459 19.91 12.53 13.59
CA LYS A 459 19.72 13.65 12.66
C LYS A 459 18.25 13.99 12.39
N VAL A 460 17.98 15.28 12.22
CA VAL A 460 16.71 15.81 11.67
C VAL A 460 16.87 16.09 10.18
N TYR A 461 15.90 15.66 9.38
CA TYR A 461 15.85 15.89 7.93
C TYR A 461 14.52 16.51 7.52
N TYR A 462 14.48 17.12 6.35
CA TYR A 462 13.27 17.69 5.77
C TYR A 462 13.04 17.19 4.35
N SER A 463 11.81 16.75 4.04
CA SER A 463 11.40 16.44 2.67
C SER A 463 11.58 17.66 1.77
N PRO A 464 12.02 17.49 0.51
CA PRO A 464 11.95 18.56 -0.48
C PRO A 464 10.49 19.03 -0.65
N LYS A 465 10.28 20.33 -0.91
CA LYS A 465 8.93 20.83 -1.23
C LYS A 465 8.63 20.44 -2.67
N LEU A 466 7.72 19.51 -2.85
CA LEU A 466 7.28 19.07 -4.17
C LEU A 466 6.08 19.91 -4.66
N ALA A 467 5.98 20.10 -5.97
CA ALA A 467 4.83 20.64 -6.68
C ALA A 467 4.61 19.81 -7.96
N TYR A 468 3.41 19.86 -8.53
CA TYR A 468 3.15 19.23 -9.82
C TYR A 468 3.46 20.21 -10.97
N LEU A 469 4.30 19.79 -11.93
CA LEU A 469 4.50 20.50 -13.19
C LEU A 469 3.54 19.91 -14.23
N LYS A 470 2.60 20.72 -14.70
CA LYS A 470 1.65 20.39 -15.75
C LYS A 470 2.18 20.87 -17.10
N VAL A 471 2.19 19.96 -18.07
CA VAL A 471 2.72 20.17 -19.43
C VAL A 471 1.67 19.70 -20.42
N VAL A 472 1.17 20.60 -21.27
CA VAL A 472 0.31 20.24 -22.40
C VAL A 472 1.10 20.41 -23.69
N ALA A 473 1.30 19.31 -24.43
CA ALA A 473 1.85 19.32 -25.77
C ALA A 473 0.71 19.54 -26.77
N ILE A 474 0.65 20.73 -27.37
CA ILE A 474 -0.49 21.13 -28.21
C ILE A 474 -0.23 20.71 -29.65
N ALA A 475 0.80 21.27 -30.27
CA ALA A 475 1.18 21.04 -31.66
C ALA A 475 2.66 21.35 -31.88
N ALA A 476 3.21 20.99 -33.04
CA ALA A 476 4.45 21.55 -33.57
C ALA A 476 4.20 22.25 -34.91
N GLN A 477 5.16 23.07 -35.33
CA GLN A 477 5.11 23.80 -36.60
C GLN A 477 6.45 23.64 -37.34
N ASP A 478 6.39 23.56 -38.67
CA ASP A 478 7.54 23.56 -39.58
C ASP A 478 8.55 22.44 -39.25
N VAL A 479 8.05 21.26 -38.86
CA VAL A 479 8.86 20.08 -38.49
C VAL A 479 9.53 19.49 -39.72
N ILE A 480 10.86 19.48 -39.73
CA ILE A 480 11.69 18.93 -40.81
C ILE A 480 12.08 17.47 -40.47
N PRO A 481 12.06 16.51 -41.43
CA PRO A 481 12.56 15.16 -41.21
C PRO A 481 14.00 15.11 -40.68
N ALA A 482 14.35 14.07 -39.92
CA ALA A 482 15.71 13.89 -39.41
C ALA A 482 16.73 13.75 -40.58
N GLU A 483 16.39 12.92 -41.57
CA GLU A 483 17.17 12.64 -42.78
C GLU A 483 16.67 13.50 -43.97
N LYS A 484 17.58 14.15 -44.71
CA LYS A 484 17.22 14.93 -45.91
C LYS A 484 16.71 14.00 -47.02
N GLY A 485 15.56 14.34 -47.61
CA GLY A 485 14.96 13.60 -48.74
C GLY A 485 13.99 12.49 -48.35
N ARG A 486 13.83 12.20 -47.05
CA ARG A 486 12.88 11.21 -46.53
C ARG A 486 11.50 11.85 -46.29
N PRO A 487 10.38 11.16 -46.58
CA PRO A 487 9.05 11.57 -46.11
C PRO A 487 8.97 11.50 -44.58
N LEU A 488 8.44 12.56 -43.95
CA LEU A 488 8.34 12.66 -42.49
C LEU A 488 7.48 11.50 -41.92
N ALA A 489 8.06 10.68 -41.07
CA ALA A 489 7.34 9.62 -40.37
C ALA A 489 6.48 10.17 -39.20
N PRO A 490 5.57 9.39 -38.60
CA PRO A 490 4.68 9.88 -37.54
C PRO A 490 5.45 10.43 -36.33
N THR A 491 5.22 11.70 -36.00
CA THR A 491 5.97 12.44 -34.99
C THR A 491 5.34 12.31 -33.59
N ILE A 492 6.19 12.22 -32.57
CA ILE A 492 5.82 12.18 -31.16
C ILE A 492 6.60 13.25 -30.37
N VAL A 493 6.07 13.67 -29.22
CA VAL A 493 6.81 14.49 -28.26
C VAL A 493 7.21 13.64 -27.07
N LYS A 494 8.51 13.55 -26.81
CA LYS A 494 9.10 13.05 -25.57
C LYS A 494 9.32 14.22 -24.62
N ILE A 495 8.80 14.09 -23.42
CA ILE A 495 8.86 15.10 -22.36
C ILE A 495 9.55 14.45 -21.17
N GLN A 496 10.65 15.05 -20.72
CA GLN A 496 11.50 14.53 -19.66
C GLN A 496 11.76 15.58 -18.58
N LEU A 497 11.61 15.19 -17.31
CA LEU A 497 12.01 15.97 -16.14
C LEU A 497 12.82 15.07 -15.20
N GLY A 498 14.14 15.26 -15.19
CA GLY A 498 15.07 14.35 -14.50
C GLY A 498 14.91 12.91 -15.01
N GLY A 499 14.60 11.98 -14.10
CA GLY A 499 14.30 10.58 -14.41
C GLY A 499 12.87 10.30 -14.91
N GLN A 500 11.96 11.28 -14.86
CA GLN A 500 10.58 11.11 -15.33
C GLN A 500 10.50 11.33 -16.84
N ILE A 501 10.10 10.31 -17.60
CA ILE A 501 9.89 10.41 -19.06
C ILE A 501 8.44 10.08 -19.39
N ARG A 502 7.84 10.88 -20.27
CA ARG A 502 6.53 10.64 -20.91
C ARG A 502 6.67 10.83 -22.42
N ARG A 503 5.80 10.19 -23.21
CA ARG A 503 5.69 10.38 -24.66
C ARG A 503 4.23 10.57 -25.06
N THR A 504 3.99 11.34 -26.11
CA THR A 504 2.66 11.44 -26.72
C THR A 504 2.32 10.21 -27.56
N ARG A 505 1.03 10.06 -27.93
CA ARG A 505 0.68 9.31 -29.15
C ARG A 505 1.23 10.02 -30.41
N PRO A 506 1.31 9.33 -31.57
CA PRO A 506 1.68 9.98 -32.83
C PRO A 506 0.74 11.13 -33.18
N GLY A 507 1.31 12.21 -33.71
CA GLY A 507 0.59 13.43 -34.05
C GLY A 507 -0.35 13.27 -35.24
N GLN A 508 -1.37 14.11 -35.30
CA GLN A 508 -2.35 14.12 -36.39
C GLN A 508 -2.34 15.47 -37.15
N PRO A 509 -2.46 15.47 -38.49
CA PRO A 509 -2.40 14.29 -39.36
C PRO A 509 -0.99 13.67 -39.37
N GLN A 510 -0.91 12.34 -39.48
CA GLN A 510 0.37 11.62 -39.44
C GLN A 510 1.27 12.02 -40.63
N GLY A 511 2.57 12.15 -40.38
CA GLY A 511 3.57 12.60 -41.36
C GLY A 511 3.46 14.09 -41.75
N SER A 512 2.60 14.87 -41.08
CA SER A 512 2.52 16.31 -41.30
C SER A 512 3.67 17.07 -40.63
N MET A 513 4.20 18.08 -41.34
CA MET A 513 5.16 19.05 -40.79
C MET A 513 4.54 19.95 -39.70
N ASN A 514 3.21 19.96 -39.58
CA ASN A 514 2.46 20.71 -38.57
C ASN A 514 1.57 19.75 -37.73
N PRO A 515 2.17 18.85 -36.93
CA PRO A 515 1.44 17.81 -36.21
C PRO A 515 0.75 18.36 -34.96
N VAL A 516 -0.44 17.83 -34.65
CA VAL A 516 -1.24 18.19 -33.46
C VAL A 516 -1.38 16.98 -32.54
N TRP A 517 -1.24 17.19 -31.22
CA TRP A 517 -1.36 16.16 -30.18
C TRP A 517 -2.45 16.49 -29.15
N ASN A 518 -2.48 17.72 -28.63
CA ASN A 518 -3.36 18.16 -27.53
C ASN A 518 -3.31 17.26 -26.27
N GLU A 519 -2.14 16.75 -25.89
CA GLU A 519 -1.99 15.80 -24.78
C GLU A 519 -1.44 16.46 -23.50
N GLU A 520 -2.03 16.10 -22.36
CA GLU A 520 -1.66 16.62 -21.04
C GLU A 520 -0.86 15.59 -20.23
N PHE A 521 0.24 16.06 -19.66
CA PHE A 521 1.10 15.31 -18.75
C PHE A 521 1.28 16.09 -17.45
N MET A 522 1.55 15.34 -16.38
CA MET A 522 1.87 15.89 -15.07
C MET A 522 3.09 15.17 -14.52
N PHE A 523 4.02 15.95 -13.99
CA PHE A 523 5.30 15.52 -13.43
C PHE A 523 5.41 16.02 -11.99
N VAL A 524 6.28 15.39 -11.19
CA VAL A 524 6.66 15.92 -9.88
C VAL A 524 7.92 16.78 -10.04
N ALA A 525 7.93 17.98 -9.47
CA ALA A 525 9.07 18.88 -9.46
C ALA A 525 9.36 19.33 -8.02
N GLY A 526 10.64 19.36 -7.61
CA GLY A 526 11.05 19.71 -6.24
C GLY A 526 11.81 21.03 -6.17
N GLU A 527 11.45 21.94 -5.26
CA GLU A 527 12.15 23.21 -5.02
C GLU A 527 13.60 22.94 -4.57
N PRO A 528 14.64 23.56 -5.18
CA PRO A 528 14.62 24.80 -5.98
C PRO A 528 14.37 24.65 -7.49
N PHE A 529 14.04 23.45 -7.98
CA PHE A 529 13.75 23.12 -9.38
C PHE A 529 14.99 23.14 -10.32
N ASP A 530 16.10 22.58 -9.83
CA ASP A 530 17.38 22.44 -10.57
C ASP A 530 17.25 21.62 -11.86
N GLU A 531 16.34 20.64 -11.89
CA GLU A 531 16.11 19.77 -13.05
C GLU A 531 15.30 20.51 -14.13
N PRO A 532 15.86 20.72 -15.34
CA PRO A 532 15.13 21.36 -16.43
C PRO A 532 14.16 20.39 -17.10
N LEU A 533 13.04 20.93 -17.60
CA LEU A 533 12.13 20.22 -18.49
C LEU A 533 12.77 20.13 -19.88
N VAL A 534 13.12 18.93 -20.31
CA VAL A 534 13.59 18.64 -21.66
C VAL A 534 12.40 18.19 -22.51
N VAL A 535 12.22 18.81 -23.67
CA VAL A 535 11.17 18.44 -24.62
C VAL A 535 11.82 18.17 -25.98
N THR A 536 11.62 16.97 -26.50
CA THR A 536 12.17 16.52 -27.80
C THR A 536 11.04 16.05 -28.69
N VAL A 537 10.97 16.56 -29.92
CA VAL A 537 10.17 15.96 -30.99
C VAL A 537 10.98 14.82 -31.59
N GLU A 538 10.45 13.59 -31.53
CA GLU A 538 11.07 12.40 -32.09
C GLU A 538 10.21 11.89 -33.29
N GLU A 539 10.86 11.48 -34.38
CA GLU A 539 10.27 10.89 -35.57
C GLU A 539 10.27 9.36 -35.43
N ARG A 540 9.11 8.70 -35.56
CA ARG A 540 9.01 7.24 -35.43
C ARG A 540 9.44 6.54 -36.72
N VAL A 541 10.75 6.37 -36.87
CA VAL A 541 11.41 5.77 -38.03
C VAL A 541 11.11 4.28 -38.19
N ALA A 542 11.08 3.53 -37.08
CA ALA A 542 10.65 2.13 -37.04
C ALA A 542 10.16 1.74 -35.63
N ALA A 543 9.63 0.53 -35.46
CA ALA A 543 9.22 0.02 -34.15
C ALA A 543 10.43 -0.04 -33.19
N GLY A 544 10.41 0.78 -32.14
CA GLY A 544 11.52 0.90 -31.17
C GLY A 544 12.66 1.84 -31.59
N ARG A 545 12.66 2.37 -32.82
CA ARG A 545 13.63 3.36 -33.33
C ARG A 545 12.94 4.70 -33.56
N ASP A 546 12.99 5.55 -32.54
CA ASP A 546 12.52 6.94 -32.56
C ASP A 546 13.74 7.88 -32.68
N GLU A 547 13.76 8.78 -33.67
CA GLU A 547 14.92 9.64 -33.96
C GLU A 547 14.67 11.12 -33.64
N PRO A 548 15.60 11.85 -33.00
CA PRO A 548 15.34 13.19 -32.49
C PRO A 548 15.42 14.27 -33.58
N VAL A 549 14.27 14.81 -33.98
CA VAL A 549 14.18 15.92 -34.96
C VAL A 549 14.64 17.24 -34.35
N GLY A 550 14.14 17.57 -33.16
CA GLY A 550 14.41 18.85 -32.52
C GLY A 550 14.12 18.84 -31.02
N ARG A 551 14.89 19.62 -30.27
CA ARG A 551 14.87 19.65 -28.80
C ARG A 551 14.76 21.09 -28.28
N VAL A 552 14.12 21.26 -27.13
CA VAL A 552 14.20 22.48 -26.31
C VAL A 552 14.42 22.10 -24.84
N ILE A 553 15.11 22.95 -24.10
CA ILE A 553 15.41 22.78 -22.67
C ILE A 553 14.85 23.99 -21.93
N ILE A 554 13.98 23.74 -20.96
CA ILE A 554 13.18 24.76 -20.27
C ILE A 554 13.44 24.65 -18.75
N PRO A 555 14.12 25.63 -18.12
CA PRO A 555 14.27 25.66 -16.67
C PRO A 555 12.89 25.79 -15.99
N VAL A 556 12.57 24.88 -15.07
CA VAL A 556 11.24 24.83 -14.43
C VAL A 556 11.00 26.04 -13.51
N ALA A 557 12.07 26.66 -13.00
CA ALA A 557 12.03 27.91 -12.25
C ALA A 557 11.85 29.19 -13.10
N ALA A 558 11.80 29.08 -14.44
CA ALA A 558 11.76 30.26 -15.31
C ALA A 558 10.44 31.07 -15.17
N PRO A 559 10.47 32.42 -15.26
CA PRO A 559 9.27 33.26 -15.08
C PRO A 559 8.10 32.96 -16.03
N TYR A 560 8.37 32.34 -17.18
CA TYR A 560 7.36 31.94 -18.16
C TYR A 560 6.71 30.57 -17.88
N VAL A 561 7.07 29.89 -16.78
CA VAL A 561 6.36 28.75 -16.19
C VAL A 561 5.64 29.22 -14.92
N PRO A 562 4.44 29.82 -15.02
CA PRO A 562 3.78 30.46 -13.89
C PRO A 562 3.28 29.46 -12.84
N ARG A 563 3.28 29.88 -11.58
CA ARG A 563 2.66 29.14 -10.46
C ARG A 563 1.13 29.31 -10.50
N ASN A 564 0.39 28.20 -10.53
CA ASN A 564 -1.07 28.18 -10.61
C ASN A 564 -1.71 27.94 -9.23
N ASP A 565 -1.72 28.97 -8.38
CA ASP A 565 -2.33 28.91 -7.05
C ASP A 565 -3.88 28.92 -7.08
N LEU A 566 -4.51 29.22 -8.23
CA LEU A 566 -5.94 29.54 -8.32
C LEU A 566 -6.72 28.79 -9.41
N ALA A 567 -6.11 27.82 -10.09
CA ALA A 567 -6.68 27.10 -11.24
C ALA A 567 -7.10 28.02 -12.40
N LYS A 568 -6.34 29.09 -12.64
CA LYS A 568 -6.56 29.96 -13.80
C LYS A 568 -6.07 29.26 -15.07
N SER A 569 -6.66 29.62 -16.21
CA SER A 569 -6.11 29.30 -17.52
C SER A 569 -4.73 29.95 -17.65
N VAL A 570 -3.73 29.17 -18.06
CA VAL A 570 -2.39 29.66 -18.36
C VAL A 570 -2.21 29.68 -19.88
N ASP A 571 -1.63 30.77 -20.38
CA ASP A 571 -1.38 30.97 -21.80
C ASP A 571 -0.37 29.95 -22.33
N SER A 572 -0.66 29.40 -23.52
CA SER A 572 0.28 28.55 -24.24
C SER A 572 1.26 29.40 -25.06
N LYS A 573 2.49 28.91 -25.21
CA LYS A 573 3.60 29.63 -25.86
C LYS A 573 4.29 28.73 -26.86
N TRP A 574 4.75 29.34 -27.96
CA TRP A 574 5.60 28.68 -28.93
C TRP A 574 7.06 28.74 -28.46
N PHE A 575 7.73 27.59 -28.51
CA PHE A 575 9.13 27.42 -28.18
C PHE A 575 9.89 26.98 -29.42
N ASN A 576 11.06 27.58 -29.64
CA ASN A 576 11.93 27.26 -30.76
C ASN A 576 12.73 25.99 -30.45
N LEU A 577 12.68 24.98 -31.32
CA LEU A 577 13.50 23.77 -31.21
C LEU A 577 14.89 24.03 -31.83
N SER A 578 15.94 23.60 -31.15
CA SER A 578 17.26 23.41 -31.73
C SER A 578 17.34 22.02 -32.38
N ARG A 579 17.93 21.91 -33.56
CA ARG A 579 18.27 20.61 -34.18
C ARG A 579 19.09 19.76 -33.20
N ALA A 580 18.78 18.48 -33.08
CA ALA A 580 19.62 17.57 -32.32
C ALA A 580 20.86 17.21 -33.16
N MET A 581 22.06 17.54 -32.67
CA MET A 581 23.30 17.00 -33.23
C MET A 581 23.64 15.68 -32.53
N SER A 582 24.30 14.79 -33.25
CA SER A 582 24.93 13.60 -32.68
C SER A 582 26.12 13.97 -31.76
N VAL A 583 26.61 13.00 -30.99
CA VAL A 583 27.76 13.20 -30.09
C VAL A 583 29.02 13.54 -30.88
N ASP A 584 29.19 12.94 -32.05
CA ASP A 584 30.38 13.10 -32.90
C ASP A 584 30.38 14.46 -33.63
N GLU A 585 29.22 14.91 -34.14
CA GLU A 585 29.07 16.24 -34.75
C GLU A 585 29.37 17.38 -33.75
N ALA A 586 29.04 17.19 -32.47
CA ALA A 586 29.28 18.18 -31.41
C ALA A 586 30.77 18.37 -31.09
N ALA A 587 31.62 17.38 -31.37
CA ALA A 587 33.07 17.49 -31.21
C ALA A 587 33.73 18.20 -32.39
N ALA A 588 33.20 18.02 -33.61
CA ALA A 588 33.79 18.53 -34.85
C ALA A 588 33.55 20.03 -35.09
N ASN A 589 32.38 20.56 -34.71
CA ASN A 589 31.89 21.83 -35.26
C ASN A 589 31.89 22.99 -34.26
N LYS A 590 33.06 23.62 -34.05
CA LYS A 590 33.17 24.91 -33.35
C LYS A 590 32.87 26.05 -34.33
N GLN A 591 31.83 26.84 -34.03
CA GLN A 591 31.33 28.00 -34.79
C GLN A 591 30.58 27.65 -36.10
N HIS A 592 29.25 27.45 -36.03
CA HIS A 592 28.31 28.40 -36.64
C HIS A 592 26.84 28.23 -36.20
N GLU A 593 26.10 29.32 -36.39
CA GLU A 593 24.64 29.53 -36.43
C GLU A 593 23.62 28.65 -35.67
N LYS A 594 22.71 29.37 -35.00
CA LYS A 594 21.39 28.88 -34.59
C LYS A 594 20.48 28.70 -35.82
N THR A 595 20.68 27.65 -36.59
CA THR A 595 19.78 27.24 -37.69
C THR A 595 18.45 26.73 -37.15
N PHE A 596 17.65 27.68 -36.67
CA PHE A 596 16.31 27.46 -36.16
C PHE A 596 15.33 27.17 -37.32
N ALA A 597 14.53 26.11 -37.20
CA ALA A 597 13.56 25.71 -38.22
C ALA A 597 12.16 25.36 -37.70
N SER A 598 12.04 24.61 -36.60
CA SER A 598 10.77 23.98 -36.17
C SER A 598 10.34 24.43 -34.77
N LYS A 599 9.05 24.75 -34.57
CA LYS A 599 8.51 25.21 -33.26
C LYS A 599 7.69 24.14 -32.57
N ILE A 600 7.55 24.23 -31.25
CA ILE A 600 6.59 23.44 -30.46
C ILE A 600 5.71 24.36 -29.60
N HIS A 601 4.39 24.12 -29.61
CA HIS A 601 3.40 24.85 -28.84
C HIS A 601 3.12 24.11 -27.53
N LEU A 602 3.50 24.73 -26.41
CA LEU A 602 3.38 24.13 -25.07
C LEU A 602 2.55 25.03 -24.15
N ARG A 603 1.77 24.43 -23.26
CA ARG A 603 1.24 25.09 -22.06
C ARG A 603 1.92 24.51 -20.83
N LEU A 604 2.55 25.37 -20.02
CA LEU A 604 3.34 24.98 -18.86
C LEU A 604 2.81 25.69 -17.61
N SER A 605 2.52 24.95 -16.54
CA SER A 605 2.11 25.55 -15.26
C SER A 605 2.62 24.73 -14.07
N LEU A 606 3.07 25.42 -13.02
CA LEU A 606 3.43 24.79 -11.75
C LEU A 606 2.22 24.81 -10.82
N GLU A 607 1.53 23.67 -10.72
CA GLU A 607 0.25 23.50 -10.04
C GLU A 607 0.42 23.39 -8.51
N THR A 608 0.79 24.51 -7.88
CA THR A 608 1.13 24.61 -6.45
C THR A 608 -0.07 24.56 -5.50
N ALA A 609 -1.31 24.58 -6.01
CA ALA A 609 -2.54 24.47 -5.23
C ALA A 609 -2.98 23.03 -4.91
N TYR A 610 -2.29 22.01 -5.43
CA TYR A 610 -2.41 20.63 -4.96
C TYR A 610 -1.52 20.40 -3.74
N HIS A 611 -1.85 19.36 -2.96
CA HIS A 611 -0.89 18.65 -2.13
C HIS A 611 -0.26 17.55 -2.97
N VAL A 612 1.07 17.45 -3.01
CA VAL A 612 1.79 16.34 -3.65
C VAL A 612 1.91 15.20 -2.66
N LEU A 613 1.27 14.07 -2.98
CA LEU A 613 1.33 12.86 -2.15
C LEU A 613 2.65 12.12 -2.37
N ASP A 614 3.53 12.09 -1.36
CA ASP A 614 4.56 11.04 -1.20
C ASP A 614 4.05 9.84 -0.38
N GLU A 615 3.00 10.05 0.42
CA GLU A 615 2.34 9.06 1.28
C GLU A 615 1.01 8.54 0.70
N SER A 616 0.49 7.45 1.26
CA SER A 616 -0.91 7.06 1.02
C SER A 616 -1.87 7.97 1.81
N THR A 617 -3.01 8.33 1.23
CA THR A 617 -4.02 9.22 1.87
C THR A 617 -4.64 8.64 3.16
N HIS A 618 -4.43 7.34 3.43
CA HIS A 618 -4.88 6.69 4.66
C HIS A 618 -3.90 6.91 5.82
N TYR A 619 -2.59 6.92 5.54
CA TYR A 619 -1.51 7.04 6.54
C TYR A 619 -0.75 8.37 6.45
N ALA A 620 -1.28 9.34 5.70
CA ALA A 620 -0.67 10.64 5.51
C ALA A 620 -0.44 11.41 6.82
N SER A 621 0.73 12.04 6.90
CA SER A 621 1.21 12.80 8.05
C SER A 621 1.14 14.32 7.82
N ASP A 622 1.12 14.78 6.56
CA ASP A 622 0.64 16.11 6.14
C ASP A 622 -0.23 15.98 4.88
N LEU A 623 -1.11 16.95 4.67
CA LEU A 623 -2.10 17.02 3.58
C LEU A 623 -2.20 18.44 2.97
N GLN A 624 -1.24 19.30 3.27
CA GLN A 624 -1.26 20.70 2.88
C GLN A 624 -0.75 20.96 1.46
N PRO A 625 -1.23 22.04 0.80
CA PRO A 625 -0.79 22.38 -0.54
C PRO A 625 0.68 22.86 -0.57
N SER A 626 1.32 22.71 -1.71
CA SER A 626 2.68 23.18 -1.97
C SER A 626 2.81 24.70 -1.79
N ALA A 627 1.79 25.45 -2.20
CA ALA A 627 1.70 26.89 -2.02
C ALA A 627 1.57 27.30 -0.55
N LYS A 628 2.62 27.94 0.01
CA LYS A 628 2.60 28.50 1.38
C LYS A 628 1.35 29.35 1.68
N LYS A 629 0.89 30.15 0.70
CA LYS A 629 -0.29 31.04 0.82
C LYS A 629 -1.63 30.31 1.02
N LEU A 630 -1.69 29.01 0.71
CA LEU A 630 -2.89 28.16 0.82
C LEU A 630 -2.82 27.17 1.99
N ARG A 631 -1.76 27.26 2.81
CA ARG A 631 -1.57 26.42 4.00
C ARG A 631 -2.48 26.84 5.14
N LYS A 632 -2.70 25.92 6.08
CA LYS A 632 -3.53 26.12 7.27
C LYS A 632 -2.62 26.56 8.42
N GLY A 633 -3.15 27.31 9.38
CA GLY A 633 -2.44 27.52 10.64
C GLY A 633 -2.30 26.20 11.41
N SER A 634 -1.30 26.10 12.29
CA SER A 634 -1.16 24.95 13.19
C SER A 634 -2.34 24.89 14.19
N VAL A 635 -2.64 23.66 14.61
CA VAL A 635 -3.82 23.25 15.38
C VAL A 635 -3.42 22.68 16.75
N GLY A 636 -2.18 22.22 16.85
CA GLY A 636 -1.53 21.71 18.05
C GLY A 636 -0.07 21.36 17.78
N ILE A 637 0.56 20.74 18.78
CA ILE A 637 1.93 20.24 18.74
C ILE A 637 1.87 18.73 18.98
N LEU A 638 2.66 17.97 18.23
CA LEU A 638 2.92 16.54 18.44
C LEU A 638 4.31 16.40 19.07
N GLU A 639 4.40 15.57 20.10
CA GLU A 639 5.61 15.34 20.87
C GLU A 639 5.86 13.83 21.01
N LEU A 640 7.07 13.39 20.68
CA LEU A 640 7.51 11.99 20.70
C LEU A 640 8.79 11.87 21.52
N GLY A 641 8.75 11.09 22.59
CA GLY A 641 9.95 10.52 23.21
C GLY A 641 10.20 9.12 22.64
N ILE A 642 11.34 8.93 21.97
CA ILE A 642 11.82 7.60 21.57
C ILE A 642 12.75 7.12 22.68
N LEU A 643 12.21 6.29 23.58
CA LEU A 643 12.86 5.96 24.85
C LEU A 643 13.90 4.85 24.67
N SER A 644 13.44 3.66 24.31
CA SER A 644 14.25 2.45 24.25
C SER A 644 13.59 1.39 23.38
N ALA A 645 14.28 0.27 23.13
CA ALA A 645 13.64 -0.97 22.72
C ALA A 645 14.13 -2.12 23.59
N ARG A 646 13.44 -3.26 23.54
CA ARG A 646 13.83 -4.49 24.23
C ARG A 646 13.45 -5.73 23.43
N ASN A 647 14.06 -6.86 23.81
CA ASN A 647 13.82 -8.17 23.21
C ASN A 647 14.00 -8.18 21.69
N LEU A 648 14.92 -7.36 21.16
CA LEU A 648 15.21 -7.33 19.74
C LEU A 648 15.81 -8.68 19.31
N VAL A 649 15.54 -9.10 18.07
CA VAL A 649 16.19 -10.28 17.46
C VAL A 649 17.63 -9.91 17.07
N PRO A 650 18.65 -10.75 17.35
CA PRO A 650 20.03 -10.54 16.90
C PRO A 650 20.13 -10.74 15.38
N MET A 651 20.18 -9.64 14.63
CA MET A 651 20.15 -9.68 13.16
C MET A 651 21.52 -10.00 12.53
N LYS A 652 22.61 -9.84 13.28
CA LYS A 652 23.99 -10.05 12.83
C LYS A 652 24.65 -11.26 13.48
N ALA A 653 23.87 -12.21 13.99
CA ALA A 653 24.38 -13.40 14.70
C ALA A 653 25.41 -14.22 13.88
N LYS A 654 25.32 -14.19 12.54
CA LYS A 654 26.30 -14.81 11.62
C LYS A 654 27.68 -14.15 11.65
N GLU A 655 27.77 -12.89 12.06
CA GLU A 655 28.99 -12.10 12.20
C GLU A 655 29.57 -12.17 13.63
N GLY A 656 28.96 -12.95 14.53
CA GLY A 656 29.27 -12.91 15.97
C GLY A 656 28.78 -11.65 16.69
N ARG A 657 27.95 -10.83 16.02
CA ARG A 657 27.41 -9.55 16.53
C ARG A 657 25.91 -9.65 16.79
N LEU A 658 25.35 -8.74 17.58
CA LEU A 658 23.95 -8.72 17.96
C LEU A 658 23.11 -7.98 16.90
N THR A 659 22.75 -6.73 17.18
CA THR A 659 22.02 -5.81 16.30
C THR A 659 22.58 -4.41 16.55
N ASP A 660 22.63 -3.56 15.52
CA ASP A 660 22.99 -2.14 15.64
C ASP A 660 21.73 -1.28 15.40
N PRO A 661 20.76 -1.25 16.35
CA PRO A 661 19.44 -0.67 16.10
C PRO A 661 19.43 0.86 16.11
N TYR A 662 18.61 1.42 15.22
CA TYR A 662 18.20 2.83 15.23
C TYR A 662 16.73 2.98 14.85
N CYS A 663 16.11 4.11 15.20
CA CYS A 663 14.73 4.44 14.86
C CYS A 663 14.66 5.59 13.85
N VAL A 664 13.64 5.57 12.99
CA VAL A 664 13.25 6.69 12.13
C VAL A 664 11.79 7.03 12.40
N ALA A 665 11.49 8.29 12.66
CA ALA A 665 10.11 8.80 12.71
C ALA A 665 9.87 9.85 11.63
N LYS A 666 8.69 9.81 11.01
CA LYS A 666 8.21 10.82 10.07
C LYS A 666 6.91 11.42 10.57
N TYR A 667 6.83 12.75 10.58
CA TYR A 667 5.57 13.45 10.61
C TYR A 667 5.63 14.75 9.78
N GLY A 668 4.74 14.84 8.79
CA GLY A 668 4.72 15.88 7.77
C GLY A 668 6.04 15.94 7.00
N ALA A 669 6.55 17.15 6.78
CA ALA A 669 7.81 17.34 6.07
C ALA A 669 9.06 17.01 6.91
N LYS A 670 8.96 16.80 8.24
CA LYS A 670 10.10 16.59 9.13
C LYS A 670 10.27 15.11 9.48
N TRP A 671 11.45 14.60 9.16
CA TRP A 671 11.92 13.26 9.51
C TRP A 671 12.97 13.37 10.61
N VAL A 672 13.07 12.35 11.46
CA VAL A 672 14.11 12.25 12.50
C VAL A 672 14.67 10.83 12.51
N ARG A 673 15.98 10.70 12.67
CA ARG A 673 16.74 9.45 12.82
C ARG A 673 17.40 9.51 14.20
N THR A 674 17.20 8.49 15.03
CA THR A 674 17.94 8.38 16.31
C THR A 674 19.38 7.99 16.07
N ARG A 675 20.22 8.15 17.09
CA ARG A 675 21.53 7.49 17.11
C ARG A 675 21.38 5.99 16.87
N THR A 676 22.39 5.40 16.26
CA THR A 676 22.55 3.94 16.25
C THR A 676 23.11 3.54 17.61
N ALA A 677 22.35 2.74 18.35
CA ALA A 677 22.89 2.03 19.51
C ALA A 677 23.62 0.80 18.99
N LEU A 678 24.80 0.49 19.55
CA LEU A 678 25.69 -0.50 18.96
C LEU A 678 25.61 -1.85 19.69
N ASN A 679 25.65 -2.94 18.92
CA ASN A 679 25.73 -4.31 19.39
C ASN A 679 24.82 -4.64 20.60
N THR A 680 23.52 -4.30 20.52
CA THR A 680 22.58 -4.44 21.65
C THR A 680 21.19 -4.90 21.23
N LEU A 681 20.54 -5.70 22.08
CA LEU A 681 19.15 -6.14 21.93
C LEU A 681 18.16 -5.37 22.84
N ALA A 682 18.69 -4.43 23.63
CA ALA A 682 17.94 -3.55 24.53
C ALA A 682 18.49 -2.11 24.46
N PRO A 683 18.41 -1.45 23.29
CA PRO A 683 18.95 -0.10 23.11
C PRO A 683 18.17 0.94 23.92
N GLN A 684 18.87 1.97 24.39
CA GLN A 684 18.28 3.18 24.94
C GLN A 684 18.69 4.37 24.07
N TRP A 685 17.74 5.26 23.81
CA TRP A 685 17.92 6.47 23.00
C TRP A 685 17.54 7.73 23.80
N ASN A 686 16.40 7.69 24.49
CA ASN A 686 15.80 8.80 25.24
C ASN A 686 15.81 10.14 24.47
N GLU A 687 15.57 10.10 23.16
CA GLU A 687 15.54 11.28 22.29
C GLU A 687 14.11 11.85 22.19
N GLN A 688 13.95 13.17 22.37
CA GLN A 688 12.65 13.86 22.25
C GLN A 688 12.58 14.71 20.98
N TYR A 689 11.46 14.61 20.27
CA TYR A 689 11.19 15.33 19.03
C TYR A 689 9.79 15.94 19.00
N THR A 690 9.67 17.12 18.38
CA THR A 690 8.43 17.90 18.30
C THR A 690 8.07 18.28 16.86
N TRP A 691 6.77 18.44 16.57
CA TRP A 691 6.23 18.84 15.27
C TRP A 691 4.98 19.71 15.42
N GLU A 692 4.74 20.62 14.47
CA GLU A 692 3.44 21.30 14.33
C GLU A 692 2.40 20.37 13.67
N VAL A 693 1.21 20.28 14.26
CA VAL A 693 0.07 19.50 13.74
C VAL A 693 -0.91 20.43 13.03
N PHE A 694 -1.21 20.15 11.76
CA PHE A 694 -2.11 20.97 10.92
C PHE A 694 -3.49 20.33 10.71
N ASP A 695 -3.63 19.04 11.02
CA ASP A 695 -4.87 18.29 10.88
C ASP A 695 -4.87 17.08 11.84
N PRO A 696 -5.82 16.97 12.79
CA PRO A 696 -5.81 15.88 13.78
C PRO A 696 -6.06 14.50 13.16
N CYS A 697 -6.55 14.41 11.92
CA CYS A 697 -6.76 13.12 11.25
C CYS A 697 -5.48 12.48 10.71
N THR A 698 -4.33 13.14 10.80
CA THR A 698 -3.01 12.65 10.34
C THR A 698 -2.43 11.53 11.22
N VAL A 699 -1.41 10.86 10.68
CA VAL A 699 -0.73 9.71 11.31
C VAL A 699 0.76 10.01 11.54
N LEU A 700 1.25 9.73 12.76
CA LEU A 700 2.67 9.61 13.06
C LEU A 700 3.14 8.20 12.70
N THR A 701 4.27 8.09 12.00
CA THR A 701 4.89 6.81 11.66
C THR A 701 6.29 6.73 12.28
N VAL A 702 6.57 5.63 12.98
CA VAL A 702 7.88 5.34 13.61
C VAL A 702 8.30 3.91 13.25
N ALA A 703 9.50 3.72 12.72
CA ALA A 703 10.05 2.40 12.42
C ALA A 703 11.45 2.21 13.03
N ALA A 704 11.80 0.96 13.30
CA ALA A 704 13.12 0.56 13.78
C ALA A 704 13.85 -0.27 12.71
N PHE A 705 15.16 -0.05 12.60
CA PHE A 705 16.05 -0.65 11.62
C PHE A 705 17.36 -1.10 12.27
N ASP A 706 17.98 -2.14 11.72
CA ASP A 706 19.36 -2.54 12.00
C ASP A 706 20.30 -1.89 10.98
N ASN A 707 21.29 -1.14 11.45
CA ASN A 707 22.16 -0.33 10.61
C ASN A 707 23.20 -1.18 9.87
N GLY A 708 23.06 -1.36 8.56
CA GLY A 708 23.97 -2.18 7.74
C GLY A 708 25.36 -1.57 7.56
N HIS A 709 25.53 -0.27 7.82
CA HIS A 709 26.66 0.55 7.37
C HIS A 709 27.62 0.97 8.49
N VAL A 710 27.56 0.27 9.63
CA VAL A 710 28.36 0.55 10.83
C VAL A 710 29.81 0.05 10.69
N VAL A 711 29.98 -1.12 10.05
CA VAL A 711 31.29 -1.81 9.90
C VAL A 711 31.60 -2.03 8.42
N ASN A 712 30.66 -2.60 7.66
CA ASN A 712 30.84 -2.90 6.24
C ASN A 712 30.39 -1.72 5.36
N VAL A 713 31.25 -0.70 5.22
CA VAL A 713 31.02 0.48 4.36
C VAL A 713 31.28 0.15 2.87
N GLY A 714 30.66 -0.92 2.37
CA GLY A 714 30.80 -1.41 0.99
C GLY A 714 29.48 -1.45 0.23
N GLU A 715 29.54 -1.39 -1.10
CA GLU A 715 28.36 -1.56 -1.96
C GLU A 715 27.73 -2.94 -1.76
N GLY A 716 26.41 -2.97 -1.51
CA GLY A 716 25.65 -4.19 -1.26
C GLY A 716 25.10 -4.32 0.17
N SER A 717 25.71 -3.64 1.15
CA SER A 717 25.12 -3.45 2.47
C SER A 717 23.79 -2.67 2.39
N LYS A 718 22.83 -2.98 3.27
CA LYS A 718 21.50 -2.33 3.36
C LYS A 718 20.99 -2.38 4.80
N ASP A 719 20.16 -1.42 5.19
CA ASP A 719 19.53 -1.43 6.51
C ASP A 719 18.39 -2.46 6.61
N GLN A 720 18.42 -3.32 7.63
CA GLN A 720 17.41 -4.37 7.80
C GLN A 720 16.19 -3.84 8.57
N ARG A 721 15.00 -4.24 8.14
CA ARG A 721 13.72 -3.79 8.70
C ARG A 721 13.40 -4.56 9.99
N ILE A 722 13.45 -3.91 11.16
CA ILE A 722 13.02 -4.53 12.42
C ILE A 722 11.48 -4.49 12.52
N GLY A 723 10.85 -3.32 12.38
CA GLY A 723 9.40 -3.21 12.40
C GLY A 723 8.90 -1.76 12.41
N LYS A 724 7.57 -1.57 12.36
CA LYS A 724 6.93 -0.25 12.24
C LYS A 724 5.67 -0.10 13.09
N VAL A 725 5.52 1.10 13.65
CA VAL A 725 4.40 1.57 14.47
C VAL A 725 3.75 2.77 13.77
N ARG A 726 2.41 2.83 13.76
CA ARG A 726 1.63 3.97 13.27
C ARG A 726 0.67 4.44 14.37
N VAL A 727 0.54 5.76 14.58
CA VAL A 727 -0.35 6.35 15.59
C VAL A 727 -1.16 7.49 14.96
N ARG A 728 -2.49 7.33 14.83
CA ARG A 728 -3.37 8.40 14.32
C ARG A 728 -3.71 9.39 15.43
N LEU A 729 -3.40 10.67 15.24
CA LEU A 729 -3.53 11.70 16.29
C LEU A 729 -4.98 11.94 16.74
N SER A 730 -5.97 11.61 15.91
CA SER A 730 -7.39 11.73 16.24
C SER A 730 -7.82 10.76 17.35
N THR A 731 -7.06 9.68 17.56
CA THR A 731 -7.35 8.64 18.56
C THR A 731 -6.72 8.90 19.94
N LEU A 732 -5.88 9.95 20.06
CA LEU A 732 -5.27 10.36 21.33
C LEU A 732 -6.21 11.31 22.09
N GLU A 733 -6.30 11.15 23.41
CA GLU A 733 -6.81 12.17 24.33
C GLU A 733 -5.80 13.34 24.36
N ILE A 734 -6.28 14.58 24.36
CA ILE A 734 -5.45 15.80 24.28
C ILE A 734 -4.68 16.01 25.60
N ASP A 735 -3.46 16.53 25.49
CA ASP A 735 -2.48 16.79 26.55
C ASP A 735 -2.05 15.56 27.37
N ARG A 736 -2.63 14.37 27.12
CA ARG A 736 -2.25 13.10 27.74
C ARG A 736 -0.97 12.55 27.14
N VAL A 737 0.00 12.27 28.01
CA VAL A 737 1.18 11.46 27.68
C VAL A 737 0.81 9.97 27.65
N TYR A 738 1.10 9.30 26.55
CA TYR A 738 0.91 7.85 26.35
C TYR A 738 2.27 7.14 26.26
N THR A 739 2.71 6.51 27.34
CA THR A 739 4.00 5.79 27.41
C THR A 739 3.77 4.28 27.37
N HIS A 740 4.23 3.62 26.30
CA HIS A 740 3.92 2.20 26.04
C HIS A 740 5.06 1.49 25.29
N PHE A 741 5.21 0.18 25.54
CA PHE A 741 5.92 -0.72 24.63
C PHE A 741 4.96 -1.17 23.51
N TYR A 742 5.32 -0.83 22.27
CA TYR A 742 4.65 -1.26 21.05
C TYR A 742 5.38 -2.49 20.48
N PRO A 743 4.67 -3.57 20.10
CA PRO A 743 5.31 -4.74 19.49
C PRO A 743 5.91 -4.37 18.14
N LEU A 744 7.20 -4.65 17.94
CA LEU A 744 7.82 -4.65 16.62
C LEU A 744 7.56 -5.99 15.95
N MET A 745 7.17 -5.92 14.69
CA MET A 745 6.83 -7.07 13.88
C MET A 745 7.35 -6.89 12.46
N ALA A 746 7.94 -7.97 11.93
CA ALA A 746 8.26 -8.10 10.52
C ALA A 746 7.48 -9.28 9.94
N LEU A 747 6.89 -9.07 8.77
CA LEU A 747 6.45 -10.17 7.92
C LEU A 747 7.66 -10.69 7.16
N THR A 748 7.81 -12.01 7.06
CA THR A 748 8.89 -12.67 6.31
C THR A 748 8.29 -13.79 5.46
N PRO A 749 9.01 -14.32 4.44
CA PRO A 749 8.58 -15.53 3.73
C PRO A 749 8.33 -16.72 4.67
N SER A 750 9.03 -16.77 5.81
CA SER A 750 8.84 -17.76 6.88
C SER A 750 7.72 -17.44 7.89
N GLY A 751 6.81 -16.50 7.57
CA GLY A 751 5.71 -16.08 8.44
C GLY A 751 5.92 -14.75 9.16
N LEU A 752 4.93 -14.37 9.97
CA LEU A 752 5.00 -13.24 10.90
C LEU A 752 5.98 -13.54 12.03
N LYS A 753 6.90 -12.61 12.32
CA LYS A 753 7.82 -12.71 13.46
C LYS A 753 7.73 -11.45 14.32
N LYS A 754 7.61 -11.64 15.64
CA LYS A 754 7.85 -10.57 16.62
C LYS A 754 9.36 -10.31 16.65
N THR A 755 9.75 -9.10 16.28
CA THR A 755 11.16 -8.70 16.14
C THR A 755 11.67 -7.89 17.33
N GLY A 756 10.78 -7.51 18.24
CA GLY A 756 11.09 -6.88 19.52
C GLY A 756 9.93 -6.06 20.08
N GLU A 757 10.23 -5.11 20.95
CA GLU A 757 9.28 -4.12 21.49
C GLU A 757 9.92 -2.74 21.56
N LEU A 758 9.25 -1.71 21.02
CA LEU A 758 9.70 -0.32 20.99
C LEU A 758 8.96 0.53 22.02
N HIS A 759 9.69 1.21 22.90
CA HIS A 759 9.17 2.04 23.99
C HIS A 759 9.03 3.48 23.52
N LEU A 760 7.80 3.98 23.39
CA LEU A 760 7.50 5.34 22.94
C LEU A 760 6.63 6.08 23.97
N ALA A 761 6.95 7.34 24.20
CA ALA A 761 6.07 8.32 24.84
C ALA A 761 5.48 9.23 23.75
N VAL A 762 4.15 9.36 23.68
CA VAL A 762 3.47 10.22 22.68
C VAL A 762 2.50 11.18 23.37
N ARG A 763 2.55 12.47 23.05
CA ARG A 763 1.60 13.50 23.51
C ARG A 763 1.12 14.32 22.30
N PHE A 764 -0.17 14.65 22.28
CA PHE A 764 -0.74 15.62 21.34
C PHE A 764 -1.36 16.78 22.11
N THR A 765 -0.74 17.95 22.00
CA THR A 765 -1.04 19.16 22.76
C THR A 765 -1.84 20.12 21.86
N CYS A 766 -3.05 20.56 22.25
CA CYS A 766 -3.92 21.33 21.35
C CYS A 766 -3.87 22.84 21.62
N THR A 767 -3.27 23.60 20.68
CA THR A 767 -3.11 25.06 20.80
C THR A 767 -4.33 25.85 20.32
N ALA A 768 -5.14 25.29 19.40
CA ALA A 768 -6.26 26.00 18.78
C ALA A 768 -7.53 25.14 18.71
N TRP A 769 -8.16 24.88 19.86
CA TRP A 769 -9.33 23.99 19.99
C TRP A 769 -10.47 24.29 19.00
N ALA A 770 -10.86 25.56 18.82
CA ALA A 770 -11.92 25.93 17.88
C ALA A 770 -11.56 25.62 16.42
N ASN A 771 -10.30 25.87 16.02
CA ASN A 771 -9.79 25.48 14.70
C ASN A 771 -9.78 23.96 14.55
N MET A 772 -9.38 23.23 15.60
CA MET A 772 -9.33 21.77 15.66
C MET A 772 -10.71 21.13 15.43
N LEU A 773 -11.75 21.57 16.13
CA LEU A 773 -13.13 21.12 15.86
C LEU A 773 -13.58 21.52 14.45
N GLY A 774 -13.28 22.75 14.02
CA GLY A 774 -13.60 23.27 12.69
C GLY A 774 -12.91 22.53 11.52
N MET A 775 -11.88 21.71 11.79
CA MET A 775 -11.25 20.86 10.76
C MET A 775 -12.14 19.67 10.38
N TYR A 776 -12.96 19.14 11.29
CA TYR A 776 -13.83 18.00 10.99
C TYR A 776 -14.87 18.28 9.89
N GLY A 777 -15.31 19.54 9.72
CA GLY A 777 -16.20 19.92 8.63
C GLY A 777 -15.52 20.19 7.28
N LYS A 778 -14.18 20.35 7.26
CA LYS A 778 -13.39 20.72 6.08
C LYS A 778 -12.93 19.48 5.31
N PRO A 779 -12.76 19.55 3.97
CA PRO A 779 -12.18 18.45 3.20
C PRO A 779 -10.79 18.05 3.72
N LEU A 780 -10.40 16.81 3.43
CA LEU A 780 -9.11 16.25 3.82
C LEU A 780 -7.98 16.84 2.97
N LEU A 781 -8.13 16.79 1.64
CA LEU A 781 -7.18 17.32 0.66
C LEU A 781 -7.46 18.81 0.32
N PRO A 782 -6.50 19.51 -0.33
CA PRO A 782 -6.74 20.84 -0.89
C PRO A 782 -7.82 20.85 -1.97
N LYS A 783 -8.41 22.04 -2.22
CA LYS A 783 -9.54 22.25 -3.15
C LYS A 783 -9.32 21.65 -4.55
N MET A 784 -8.09 21.73 -5.08
CA MET A 784 -7.75 21.27 -6.43
C MET A 784 -8.07 19.80 -6.67
N HIS A 785 -7.78 18.92 -5.70
CA HIS A 785 -8.04 17.48 -5.77
C HIS A 785 -9.53 17.13 -5.97
N TYR A 786 -10.45 18.07 -5.71
CA TYR A 786 -11.90 17.89 -5.93
C TYR A 786 -12.41 18.66 -7.15
N THR A 787 -11.84 19.83 -7.48
CA THR A 787 -12.28 20.62 -8.65
C THR A 787 -11.70 20.12 -9.97
N HIS A 788 -10.49 19.56 -9.93
CA HIS A 788 -9.71 19.03 -11.04
C HIS A 788 -9.01 17.73 -10.57
N PRO A 789 -9.76 16.63 -10.40
CA PRO A 789 -9.23 15.39 -9.84
C PRO A 789 -8.20 14.74 -10.78
N ILE A 790 -7.11 14.24 -10.18
CA ILE A 790 -6.09 13.43 -10.87
C ILE A 790 -6.60 11.99 -10.97
N SER A 791 -6.40 11.31 -12.10
CA SER A 791 -6.81 9.91 -12.26
C SER A 791 -5.99 8.98 -11.36
N VAL A 792 -6.58 7.87 -10.87
CA VAL A 792 -5.93 6.97 -9.89
C VAL A 792 -4.57 6.46 -10.40
N LEU A 793 -4.52 5.94 -11.62
CA LEU A 793 -3.30 5.44 -12.27
C LEU A 793 -2.20 6.53 -12.38
N GLN A 794 -2.60 7.78 -12.65
CA GLN A 794 -1.68 8.91 -12.70
C GLN A 794 -1.23 9.34 -11.30
N LEU A 795 -2.10 9.25 -10.30
CA LEU A 795 -1.81 9.58 -8.91
C LEU A 795 -0.79 8.60 -8.29
N ASP A 796 -0.92 7.30 -8.58
CA ASP A 796 0.05 6.30 -8.14
C ASP A 796 1.42 6.45 -8.82
N TYR A 797 1.45 6.75 -10.13
CA TYR A 797 2.69 7.14 -10.81
C TYR A 797 3.33 8.38 -10.15
N LEU A 798 2.56 9.44 -9.93
CA LEU A 798 3.05 10.67 -9.30
C LEU A 798 3.53 10.43 -7.87
N ARG A 799 2.86 9.57 -7.10
CA ARG A 799 3.26 9.17 -5.74
C ARG A 799 4.60 8.43 -5.73
N PHE A 800 4.80 7.50 -6.67
CA PHE A 800 6.08 6.82 -6.82
C PHE A 800 7.22 7.79 -7.19
N GLN A 801 6.99 8.71 -8.12
CA GLN A 801 7.99 9.73 -8.49
C GLN A 801 8.30 10.68 -7.33
N ALA A 802 7.29 11.13 -6.58
CA ALA A 802 7.46 11.92 -5.37
C ALA A 802 8.33 11.22 -4.33
N MET A 803 8.08 9.92 -4.08
CA MET A 803 8.90 9.11 -3.19
C MET A 803 10.35 8.99 -3.68
N GLN A 804 10.60 8.73 -4.97
CA GLN A 804 11.97 8.66 -5.49
C GLN A 804 12.72 9.98 -5.33
N MET A 805 12.06 11.13 -5.52
CA MET A 805 12.66 12.46 -5.27
C MET A 805 12.96 12.70 -3.79
N VAL A 806 12.10 12.24 -2.87
CA VAL A 806 12.35 12.29 -1.42
C VAL A 806 13.56 11.42 -1.07
N ALA A 807 13.58 10.16 -1.50
CA ALA A 807 14.69 9.24 -1.25
C ALA A 807 16.02 9.77 -1.80
N ALA A 808 16.04 10.25 -3.05
CA ALA A 808 17.23 10.84 -3.67
C ALA A 808 17.66 12.19 -3.08
N ARG A 809 16.85 12.84 -2.23
CA ARG A 809 17.25 14.01 -1.44
C ARG A 809 17.79 13.60 -0.07
N LEU A 810 17.18 12.62 0.58
CA LEU A 810 17.56 12.14 1.91
C LEU A 810 18.81 11.23 1.91
N SER A 811 19.11 10.57 0.79
CA SER A 811 20.34 9.78 0.61
C SER A 811 21.62 10.61 0.45
N ARG A 812 21.48 11.93 0.20
CA ARG A 812 22.59 12.90 0.08
C ARG A 812 22.87 13.67 1.38
N ALA A 813 22.23 13.29 2.48
CA ALA A 813 22.51 13.83 3.81
C ALA A 813 23.52 12.94 4.56
N GLU A 814 24.14 13.47 5.62
CA GLU A 814 25.13 12.78 6.43
C GLU A 814 24.67 12.73 7.91
N PRO A 815 24.38 11.55 8.50
CA PRO A 815 24.25 10.24 7.84
C PRO A 815 23.10 10.17 6.83
N PRO A 816 23.20 9.31 5.80
CA PRO A 816 22.16 9.16 4.78
C PRO A 816 20.95 8.38 5.31
N LEU A 817 19.75 8.76 4.90
CA LEU A 817 18.58 7.87 4.91
C LEU A 817 18.46 7.25 3.52
N ARG A 818 18.70 5.94 3.44
CA ARG A 818 18.79 5.19 2.18
C ARG A 818 17.41 4.85 1.62
N ARG A 819 17.38 4.38 0.36
CA ARG A 819 16.13 4.22 -0.40
C ARG A 819 15.18 3.23 0.26
N GLU A 820 15.71 2.10 0.74
CA GLU A 820 14.98 1.04 1.43
C GLU A 820 14.32 1.48 2.74
N VAL A 821 14.94 2.44 3.44
CA VAL A 821 14.41 3.06 4.66
C VAL A 821 13.22 3.96 4.33
N VAL A 822 13.35 4.78 3.28
CA VAL A 822 12.29 5.67 2.79
C VAL A 822 11.13 4.89 2.18
N GLU A 823 11.40 3.86 1.38
CA GLU A 823 10.41 2.96 0.77
C GLU A 823 9.57 2.24 1.85
N TYR A 824 10.22 1.74 2.91
CA TYR A 824 9.52 1.12 4.03
C TYR A 824 8.72 2.11 4.88
N MET A 825 9.21 3.34 5.07
CA MET A 825 8.48 4.37 5.82
C MET A 825 7.21 4.85 5.08
N LEU A 826 7.26 5.00 3.75
CA LEU A 826 6.18 5.57 2.94
C LEU A 826 5.15 4.54 2.42
N ASP A 827 5.32 3.24 2.72
CA ASP A 827 4.43 2.16 2.28
C ASP A 827 4.29 2.10 0.75
N VAL A 828 5.41 2.13 0.01
CA VAL A 828 5.42 2.08 -1.47
C VAL A 828 4.69 0.84 -1.99
N ASP A 829 4.95 -0.31 -1.36
CA ASP A 829 4.36 -1.62 -1.67
C ASP A 829 2.88 -1.76 -1.26
N SER A 830 2.23 -0.68 -0.79
CA SER A 830 0.80 -0.65 -0.45
C SER A 830 -0.12 -0.93 -1.64
N HIS A 831 0.33 -0.61 -2.86
CA HIS A 831 -0.44 -0.77 -4.10
C HIS A 831 -0.32 -2.17 -4.72
N MET A 832 0.66 -2.98 -4.29
CA MET A 832 0.82 -4.35 -4.77
C MET A 832 -0.30 -5.25 -4.23
N PHE A 833 -0.77 -6.18 -5.06
CA PHE A 833 -1.79 -7.13 -4.66
C PHE A 833 -1.26 -8.08 -3.58
N SER A 834 -2.13 -8.48 -2.65
CA SER A 834 -1.86 -9.54 -1.68
C SER A 834 -3.15 -10.27 -1.33
N LEU A 835 -3.13 -11.60 -1.43
CA LEU A 835 -4.26 -12.44 -1.04
C LEU A 835 -4.57 -12.33 0.46
N ARG A 836 -3.53 -12.21 1.31
CA ARG A 836 -3.65 -11.98 2.76
C ARG A 836 -4.41 -10.68 3.05
N ARG A 837 -3.98 -9.56 2.47
CA ARG A 837 -4.65 -8.25 2.64
C ARG A 837 -6.10 -8.29 2.12
N SER A 838 -6.35 -9.04 1.05
CA SER A 838 -7.70 -9.25 0.49
C SER A 838 -8.61 -10.04 1.44
N LYS A 839 -8.13 -11.12 2.05
CA LYS A 839 -8.86 -11.88 3.09
C LYS A 839 -9.13 -11.03 4.34
N ALA A 840 -8.13 -10.29 4.83
CA ALA A 840 -8.29 -9.39 5.97
C ALA A 840 -9.41 -8.36 5.73
N ASN A 841 -9.45 -7.76 4.53
CA ASN A 841 -10.51 -6.85 4.12
C ASN A 841 -11.89 -7.55 4.03
N PHE A 842 -11.96 -8.78 3.55
CA PHE A 842 -13.21 -9.57 3.53
C PHE A 842 -13.73 -9.87 4.96
N TYR A 843 -12.87 -10.28 5.89
CA TYR A 843 -13.29 -10.51 7.29
C TYR A 843 -13.69 -9.21 8.00
N ARG A 844 -13.07 -8.06 7.67
CA ARG A 844 -13.54 -6.74 8.10
C ARG A 844 -14.96 -6.47 7.62
N ILE A 845 -15.29 -6.75 6.36
CA ILE A 845 -16.66 -6.63 5.81
C ILE A 845 -17.65 -7.52 6.58
N THR A 846 -17.37 -8.82 6.73
CA THR A 846 -18.32 -9.73 7.41
C THR A 846 -18.50 -9.35 8.88
N SER A 847 -17.48 -8.78 9.54
CA SER A 847 -17.61 -8.23 10.90
C SER A 847 -18.61 -7.07 11.02
N LEU A 848 -18.88 -6.32 9.95
CA LEU A 848 -19.90 -5.24 9.96
C LEU A 848 -21.31 -5.81 10.09
N PHE A 849 -21.62 -6.87 9.33
CA PHE A 849 -22.93 -7.53 9.34
C PHE A 849 -23.22 -8.27 10.65
N SER A 850 -22.21 -8.55 11.49
CA SER A 850 -22.42 -9.15 12.82
C SER A 850 -23.38 -8.35 13.70
N GLY A 851 -23.39 -7.01 13.58
CA GLY A 851 -24.34 -6.14 14.29
C GLY A 851 -25.79 -6.34 13.82
N ALA A 852 -26.01 -6.46 12.51
CA ALA A 852 -27.33 -6.77 11.95
C ALA A 852 -27.82 -8.17 12.37
N VAL A 853 -26.91 -9.16 12.39
CA VAL A 853 -27.21 -10.51 12.90
C VAL A 853 -27.54 -10.50 14.40
N ALA A 854 -26.88 -9.65 15.20
CA ALA A 854 -27.20 -9.47 16.62
C ALA A 854 -28.59 -8.82 16.82
N VAL A 855 -28.93 -7.79 16.04
CA VAL A 855 -30.27 -7.18 16.05
C VAL A 855 -31.35 -8.17 15.62
N ALA A 856 -31.11 -8.97 14.57
CA ALA A 856 -32.03 -10.02 14.13
C ALA A 856 -32.24 -11.10 15.22
N LYS A 857 -31.18 -11.52 15.93
CA LYS A 857 -31.27 -12.46 17.06
C LYS A 857 -31.98 -11.87 18.28
N TRP A 858 -31.85 -10.56 18.52
CA TRP A 858 -32.59 -9.84 19.56
C TRP A 858 -34.08 -9.73 19.22
N MET A 859 -34.40 -9.39 17.97
CA MET A 859 -35.76 -9.36 17.42
C MET A 859 -36.43 -10.74 17.48
N ASP A 860 -35.73 -11.81 17.09
CA ASP A 860 -36.16 -13.20 17.29
C ASP A 860 -36.46 -13.53 18.76
N GLY A 861 -35.68 -12.97 19.69
CA GLY A 861 -35.92 -13.08 21.13
C GLY A 861 -37.17 -12.36 21.63
N ILE A 862 -37.53 -11.23 21.01
CA ILE A 862 -38.78 -10.48 21.27
C ILE A 862 -39.98 -11.24 20.70
N CYS A 863 -39.91 -11.68 19.44
CA CYS A 863 -40.99 -12.47 18.81
C CYS A 863 -41.24 -13.79 19.55
N LYS A 864 -40.22 -14.36 20.19
CA LYS A 864 -40.31 -15.55 21.05
C LYS A 864 -40.49 -15.25 22.54
N TRP A 865 -40.83 -14.00 22.89
CA TRP A 865 -41.17 -13.55 24.26
C TRP A 865 -40.15 -13.93 25.37
N LYS A 866 -38.85 -14.09 25.02
CA LYS A 866 -37.81 -14.62 25.93
C LYS A 866 -37.59 -13.75 27.18
N ASN A 867 -38.01 -12.49 27.15
CA ASN A 867 -38.17 -11.64 28.31
C ASN A 867 -39.49 -10.86 28.12
N PRO A 868 -40.55 -11.12 28.93
CA PRO A 868 -41.86 -10.55 28.71
C PRO A 868 -41.88 -9.03 28.93
N LEU A 869 -41.15 -8.51 29.92
CA LEU A 869 -41.13 -7.08 30.24
C LEU A 869 -40.54 -6.26 29.09
N THR A 870 -39.40 -6.68 28.53
CA THR A 870 -38.82 -5.99 27.35
C THR A 870 -39.70 -6.15 26.11
N THR A 871 -40.41 -7.27 25.99
CA THR A 871 -41.30 -7.52 24.86
C THR A 871 -42.52 -6.60 24.91
N ILE A 872 -43.16 -6.44 26.08
CA ILE A 872 -44.27 -5.51 26.32
C ILE A 872 -43.83 -4.06 26.03
N LEU A 873 -42.68 -3.63 26.56
CA LEU A 873 -42.16 -2.28 26.31
C LEU A 873 -41.89 -1.99 24.83
N VAL A 874 -41.38 -2.97 24.07
CA VAL A 874 -41.19 -2.84 22.62
C VAL A 874 -42.53 -2.78 21.87
N HIS A 875 -43.56 -3.52 22.29
CA HIS A 875 -44.88 -3.44 21.66
C HIS A 875 -45.57 -2.09 21.97
N ILE A 876 -45.44 -1.57 23.18
CA ILE A 876 -45.93 -0.22 23.54
C ILE A 876 -45.23 0.85 22.68
N LEU A 877 -43.90 0.80 22.57
CA LEU A 877 -43.14 1.71 21.72
C LEU A 877 -43.54 1.60 20.24
N PHE A 878 -43.73 0.37 19.73
CA PHE A 878 -44.18 0.14 18.36
C PHE A 878 -45.55 0.76 18.09
N LEU A 879 -46.53 0.56 18.99
CA LEU A 879 -47.85 1.18 18.88
C LEU A 879 -47.76 2.72 18.88
N ILE A 880 -46.95 3.32 19.77
CA ILE A 880 -46.73 4.77 19.80
C ILE A 880 -46.14 5.27 18.47
N LEU A 881 -45.14 4.58 17.91
CA LEU A 881 -44.51 4.96 16.63
C LEU A 881 -45.42 4.74 15.41
N VAL A 882 -46.37 3.80 15.47
CA VAL A 882 -47.39 3.61 14.42
C VAL A 882 -48.48 4.69 14.51
N CYS A 883 -48.93 5.06 15.71
CA CYS A 883 -49.89 6.15 15.90
C CYS A 883 -49.30 7.53 15.62
N TYR A 884 -48.01 7.73 15.89
CA TYR A 884 -47.31 9.01 15.75
C TYR A 884 -46.01 8.83 14.92
N PRO A 885 -46.12 8.66 13.58
CA PRO A 885 -44.97 8.41 12.71
C PRO A 885 -43.95 9.55 12.69
N GLU A 886 -44.36 10.78 13.06
CA GLU A 886 -43.45 11.92 13.23
C GLU A 886 -42.38 11.67 14.32
N LEU A 887 -42.67 10.83 15.32
CA LEU A 887 -41.72 10.48 16.38
C LEU A 887 -40.65 9.46 15.97
N ILE A 888 -40.74 8.86 14.76
CA ILE A 888 -39.80 7.83 14.31
C ILE A 888 -38.36 8.40 14.18
N LEU A 889 -38.19 9.56 13.54
CA LEU A 889 -36.86 10.15 13.40
C LEU A 889 -36.31 10.72 14.73
N PRO A 890 -37.08 11.48 15.54
CA PRO A 890 -36.66 11.91 16.87
C PRO A 890 -36.22 10.75 17.77
N THR A 891 -36.98 9.66 17.84
CA THR A 891 -36.61 8.51 18.69
C THR A 891 -35.36 7.80 18.18
N VAL A 892 -35.17 7.63 16.86
CA VAL A 892 -33.93 7.08 16.30
C VAL A 892 -32.71 7.93 16.69
N PHE A 893 -32.77 9.26 16.53
CA PHE A 893 -31.65 10.13 16.91
C PHE A 893 -31.42 10.17 18.44
N LEU A 894 -32.48 10.10 19.25
CA LEU A 894 -32.36 9.98 20.70
C LEU A 894 -31.71 8.64 21.11
N TYR A 895 -32.03 7.53 20.45
CA TYR A 895 -31.35 6.25 20.66
C TYR A 895 -29.86 6.32 20.27
N LEU A 896 -29.51 6.98 19.16
CA LEU A 896 -28.10 7.20 18.79
C LEU A 896 -27.34 8.00 19.86
N PHE A 897 -27.95 9.05 20.43
CA PHE A 897 -27.40 9.80 21.56
C PHE A 897 -27.20 8.90 22.79
N MET A 898 -28.22 8.15 23.21
CA MET A 898 -28.17 7.29 24.41
C MET A 898 -27.19 6.12 24.26
N ILE A 899 -27.11 5.49 23.08
CA ILE A 899 -26.11 4.44 22.78
C ILE A 899 -24.70 5.05 22.81
N GLY A 900 -24.51 6.25 22.26
CA GLY A 900 -23.25 6.98 22.34
C GLY A 900 -22.83 7.23 23.79
N LEU A 901 -23.71 7.81 24.60
CA LEU A 901 -23.46 8.09 26.03
C LEU A 901 -23.18 6.81 26.83
N TRP A 902 -23.86 5.70 26.54
CA TRP A 902 -23.59 4.41 27.16
C TRP A 902 -22.21 3.85 26.76
N ASN A 903 -21.86 3.92 25.47
CA ASN A 903 -20.58 3.44 24.95
C ASN A 903 -19.37 4.22 25.49
N TYR A 904 -19.53 5.46 25.98
CA TYR A 904 -18.46 6.23 26.62
C TYR A 904 -17.83 5.49 27.81
N ARG A 905 -18.62 4.66 28.51
CA ARG A 905 -18.16 3.79 29.62
C ARG A 905 -17.24 2.66 29.15
N ARG A 906 -17.36 2.24 27.87
CA ARG A 906 -16.62 1.15 27.22
C ARG A 906 -15.60 1.64 26.19
N ARG A 907 -15.29 2.94 26.16
CA ARG A 907 -14.38 3.54 25.17
C ARG A 907 -12.97 2.93 25.23
N PRO A 908 -12.23 2.86 24.11
CA PRO A 908 -10.80 2.59 24.12
C PRO A 908 -10.05 3.58 25.01
N ARG A 909 -9.11 3.10 25.83
CA ARG A 909 -8.25 3.94 26.71
C ARG A 909 -6.76 3.89 26.36
N LYS A 910 -6.37 2.95 25.49
CA LYS A 910 -5.04 2.78 24.91
C LYS A 910 -5.09 3.23 23.44
N PRO A 911 -3.99 3.74 22.87
CA PRO A 911 -3.93 4.05 21.44
C PRO A 911 -4.10 2.78 20.60
N PRO A 912 -4.57 2.89 19.34
CA PRO A 912 -4.55 1.77 18.41
C PRO A 912 -3.11 1.30 18.18
N HIS A 913 -2.95 0.00 18.03
CA HIS A 913 -1.70 -0.66 17.65
C HIS A 913 -1.98 -1.69 16.56
N MET A 914 -0.91 -2.22 15.98
CA MET A 914 -0.99 -3.21 14.92
C MET A 914 -1.65 -4.50 15.42
N ASP A 915 -2.66 -5.00 14.70
CA ASP A 915 -3.48 -6.14 15.09
C ASP A 915 -3.22 -7.32 14.14
N THR A 916 -2.57 -8.35 14.66
CA THR A 916 -2.08 -9.53 13.92
C THR A 916 -3.23 -10.38 13.38
N VAL A 917 -4.29 -10.54 14.17
CA VAL A 917 -5.50 -11.31 13.84
C VAL A 917 -6.32 -10.59 12.77
N LEU A 918 -6.54 -9.28 12.94
CA LEU A 918 -7.19 -8.43 11.93
C LEU A 918 -6.41 -8.39 10.61
N SER A 919 -5.08 -8.37 10.67
CA SER A 919 -4.17 -8.44 9.52
C SER A 919 -4.11 -9.82 8.86
N HIS A 920 -4.83 -10.80 9.43
CA HIS A 920 -4.81 -12.21 9.06
C HIS A 920 -3.40 -12.83 9.04
N ALA A 921 -2.46 -12.24 9.80
CA ALA A 921 -1.02 -12.45 9.69
C ALA A 921 -0.52 -13.70 10.46
N GLU A 922 -1.31 -14.23 11.38
CA GLU A 922 -0.99 -15.44 12.16
C GLU A 922 -1.39 -16.74 11.45
N THR A 923 -2.25 -16.66 10.42
CA THR A 923 -2.86 -17.81 9.72
C THR A 923 -2.62 -17.76 8.21
N VAL A 924 -1.48 -17.20 7.78
CA VAL A 924 -1.12 -17.06 6.35
C VAL A 924 -0.51 -18.37 5.84
N HIS A 925 -0.90 -18.81 4.64
CA HIS A 925 -0.22 -19.93 3.96
C HIS A 925 1.13 -19.46 3.39
N PRO A 926 2.21 -20.27 3.41
CA PRO A 926 3.51 -19.87 2.85
C PRO A 926 3.42 -19.33 1.42
N ASP A 927 2.62 -19.95 0.56
CA ASP A 927 2.41 -19.53 -0.84
C ASP A 927 1.74 -18.15 -1.00
N GLU A 928 1.14 -17.59 0.06
CA GLU A 928 0.56 -16.24 0.07
C GLU A 928 1.60 -15.19 0.50
N LEU A 929 2.60 -15.62 1.28
CA LEU A 929 3.78 -14.81 1.60
C LEU A 929 4.74 -14.80 0.42
N ASP A 930 4.94 -15.94 -0.25
CA ASP A 930 5.73 -16.06 -1.48
C ASP A 930 5.14 -15.25 -2.64
N GLU A 931 3.83 -14.95 -2.60
CA GLU A 931 3.16 -13.99 -3.50
C GLU A 931 3.42 -12.53 -3.08
N GLU A 932 3.27 -12.20 -1.79
CA GLU A 932 3.49 -10.83 -1.27
C GLU A 932 4.97 -10.39 -1.25
N PHE A 933 5.92 -11.32 -1.40
CA PHE A 933 7.37 -11.07 -1.53
C PHE A 933 7.96 -11.35 -2.93
N ASP A 934 7.13 -11.65 -3.93
CA ASP A 934 7.60 -11.81 -5.31
C ASP A 934 8.00 -10.46 -5.94
N THR A 935 8.89 -10.51 -6.94
CA THR A 935 9.26 -9.31 -7.71
C THR A 935 8.19 -8.92 -8.72
N PHE A 936 8.28 -7.70 -9.24
CA PHE A 936 7.53 -7.29 -10.44
C PHE A 936 8.52 -6.83 -11.53
N PRO A 937 8.61 -7.53 -12.69
CA PRO A 937 7.90 -8.76 -13.06
C PRO A 937 8.24 -9.94 -12.14
N THR A 938 7.36 -10.95 -12.13
CA THR A 938 7.46 -12.15 -11.28
C THR A 938 8.74 -12.93 -11.53
N SER A 939 9.33 -13.44 -10.44
CA SER A 939 10.49 -14.33 -10.44
C SER A 939 10.15 -15.81 -10.68
N LYS A 940 8.85 -16.13 -10.85
CA LYS A 940 8.32 -17.50 -10.72
C LYS A 940 7.99 -18.13 -12.08
N PRO A 941 8.12 -19.47 -12.21
CA PRO A 941 7.77 -20.18 -13.45
C PRO A 941 6.26 -20.09 -13.75
N GLY A 942 5.91 -20.20 -15.02
CA GLY A 942 4.55 -19.96 -15.54
C GLY A 942 3.43 -20.73 -14.84
N ASP A 943 3.69 -21.97 -14.41
CA ASP A 943 2.69 -22.80 -13.73
C ASP A 943 2.34 -22.28 -12.33
N VAL A 944 3.32 -21.72 -11.61
CA VAL A 944 3.10 -21.05 -10.32
C VAL A 944 2.30 -19.77 -10.53
N VAL A 945 2.58 -19.03 -11.61
CA VAL A 945 1.81 -17.82 -12.00
C VAL A 945 0.37 -18.20 -12.36
N ARG A 946 0.15 -19.30 -13.08
CA ARG A 946 -1.18 -19.83 -13.44
C ARG A 946 -1.96 -20.26 -12.20
N MET A 947 -1.35 -21.04 -11.31
CA MET A 947 -1.95 -21.43 -10.03
C MET A 947 -2.33 -20.20 -9.18
N ARG A 948 -1.45 -19.21 -9.07
CA ARG A 948 -1.74 -17.93 -8.39
C ARG A 948 -2.89 -17.17 -9.06
N TYR A 949 -2.97 -17.15 -10.40
CA TYR A 949 -4.06 -16.51 -11.14
C TYR A 949 -5.41 -17.22 -10.92
N ASP A 950 -5.46 -18.55 -10.93
CA ASP A 950 -6.71 -19.29 -10.67
C ASP A 950 -7.14 -19.15 -9.20
N ARG A 951 -6.18 -19.14 -8.26
CA ARG A 951 -6.40 -18.80 -6.85
C ARG A 951 -6.95 -17.38 -6.69
N LEU A 952 -6.35 -16.38 -7.35
CA LEU A 952 -6.81 -15.01 -7.43
C LEU A 952 -8.23 -14.94 -7.98
N ARG A 953 -8.54 -15.61 -9.10
CA ARG A 953 -9.87 -15.66 -9.72
C ARG A 953 -10.93 -16.22 -8.75
N SER A 954 -10.58 -17.25 -7.97
CA SER A 954 -11.47 -17.84 -6.96
C SER A 954 -11.79 -16.90 -5.79
N VAL A 955 -10.85 -16.04 -5.39
CA VAL A 955 -11.02 -15.05 -4.31
C VAL A 955 -11.65 -13.75 -4.85
N ALA A 956 -11.29 -13.34 -6.07
CA ALA A 956 -11.94 -12.25 -6.79
C ALA A 956 -13.44 -12.52 -6.92
N GLY A 957 -13.87 -13.74 -7.27
CA GLY A 957 -15.29 -14.12 -7.27
C GLY A 957 -16.00 -14.01 -5.90
N ARG A 958 -15.25 -14.06 -4.78
CA ARG A 958 -15.78 -13.84 -3.42
C ARG A 958 -15.79 -12.36 -3.00
N VAL A 959 -14.93 -11.54 -3.61
CA VAL A 959 -14.79 -10.09 -3.35
C VAL A 959 -15.60 -9.23 -4.33
N GLN A 960 -15.90 -9.76 -5.52
CA GLN A 960 -16.72 -9.12 -6.57
C GLN A 960 -18.14 -8.78 -6.09
N THR A 961 -18.63 -9.46 -5.04
CA THR A 961 -19.91 -9.17 -4.40
C THR A 961 -19.85 -8.08 -3.33
N VAL A 962 -18.69 -7.88 -2.66
CA VAL A 962 -18.53 -6.85 -1.60
C VAL A 962 -17.08 -6.35 -1.51
N VAL A 963 -16.88 -5.06 -1.81
CA VAL A 963 -15.55 -4.43 -1.98
C VAL A 963 -15.03 -3.79 -0.67
N GLY A 964 -13.70 -3.77 -0.48
CA GLY A 964 -13.03 -3.24 0.73
C GLY A 964 -13.31 -1.79 1.09
N ASP A 965 -13.76 -0.96 0.14
CA ASP A 965 -14.26 0.39 0.43
C ASP A 965 -15.56 0.36 1.26
N LEU A 966 -16.41 -0.65 1.11
CA LEU A 966 -17.57 -0.82 1.98
C LEU A 966 -17.16 -1.21 3.41
N ALA A 967 -16.06 -1.97 3.56
CA ALA A 967 -15.46 -2.25 4.87
C ALA A 967 -15.08 -0.94 5.58
N THR A 968 -14.34 -0.09 4.86
CA THR A 968 -13.82 1.18 5.39
C THR A 968 -14.94 2.19 5.67
N GLN A 969 -16.00 2.21 4.87
CA GLN A 969 -17.20 3.01 5.14
C GLN A 969 -18.00 2.48 6.33
N GLY A 970 -18.30 1.18 6.39
CA GLY A 970 -19.05 0.60 7.52
C GLY A 970 -18.30 0.72 8.85
N GLU A 971 -16.98 0.61 8.85
CA GLU A 971 -16.16 0.86 10.04
C GLU A 971 -16.19 2.32 10.48
N ARG A 972 -16.24 3.28 9.55
CA ARG A 972 -16.47 4.70 9.88
C ARG A 972 -17.88 4.93 10.45
N ALA A 973 -18.90 4.24 9.93
CA ALA A 973 -20.25 4.29 10.49
C ALA A 973 -20.30 3.72 11.93
N GLN A 974 -19.57 2.62 12.20
CA GLN A 974 -19.38 2.13 13.57
C GLN A 974 -18.55 3.11 14.43
N ALA A 975 -17.57 3.80 13.84
CA ALA A 975 -16.70 4.72 14.56
C ALA A 975 -17.48 5.86 15.24
N LEU A 976 -18.57 6.34 14.61
CA LEU A 976 -19.47 7.39 15.11
C LEU A 976 -19.95 7.22 16.56
N LEU A 977 -20.10 5.98 17.05
CA LEU A 977 -20.59 5.65 18.39
C LEU A 977 -19.55 4.89 19.24
N SER A 978 -18.32 4.78 18.74
CA SER A 978 -17.28 3.91 19.31
C SER A 978 -16.35 4.60 20.31
N TRP A 979 -16.33 5.94 20.33
CA TRP A 979 -15.35 6.75 21.05
C TRP A 979 -13.87 6.48 20.67
N ARG A 980 -13.60 5.85 19.51
CA ARG A 980 -12.25 5.70 18.94
C ARG A 980 -11.60 7.04 18.58
N ASP A 981 -12.42 7.98 18.11
CA ASP A 981 -12.09 9.40 18.10
C ASP A 981 -13.03 10.06 19.12
N PRO A 982 -12.53 10.49 20.30
CA PRO A 982 -13.35 11.08 21.35
C PRO A 982 -14.03 12.38 20.89
N ARG A 983 -13.39 13.15 20.01
CA ARG A 983 -13.87 14.46 19.52
C ARG A 983 -14.97 14.28 18.50
N ALA A 984 -14.74 13.45 17.48
CA ALA A 984 -15.75 13.15 16.47
C ALA A 984 -16.97 12.46 17.09
N THR A 985 -16.77 11.51 18.02
CA THR A 985 -17.90 10.87 18.71
C THR A 985 -18.69 11.89 19.54
N ALA A 986 -18.04 12.80 20.29
CA ALA A 986 -18.73 13.86 21.02
C ALA A 986 -19.52 14.80 20.09
N ILE A 987 -18.93 15.25 18.97
CA ILE A 987 -19.62 16.08 17.97
C ILE A 987 -20.86 15.35 17.43
N PHE A 988 -20.74 14.07 17.06
CA PHE A 988 -21.85 13.29 16.51
C PHE A 988 -22.97 13.04 17.53
N VAL A 989 -22.62 12.71 18.77
CA VAL A 989 -23.58 12.47 19.85
C VAL A 989 -24.36 13.75 20.18
N MET A 990 -23.68 14.90 20.29
CA MET A 990 -24.35 16.19 20.49
C MET A 990 -25.19 16.61 19.28
N LEU A 991 -24.72 16.36 18.05
CA LEU A 991 -25.50 16.60 16.83
C LEU A 991 -26.76 15.72 16.77
N ALA A 992 -26.67 14.45 17.18
CA ALA A 992 -27.82 13.57 17.27
C ALA A 992 -28.87 14.08 18.25
N LEU A 993 -28.46 14.59 19.43
CA LEU A 993 -29.38 15.24 20.37
C LEU A 993 -30.06 16.47 19.77
N VAL A 994 -29.29 17.37 19.13
CA VAL A 994 -29.84 18.58 18.49
C VAL A 994 -30.82 18.21 17.37
N VAL A 995 -30.49 17.22 16.53
CA VAL A 995 -31.37 16.75 15.46
C VAL A 995 -32.63 16.08 16.04
N ALA A 996 -32.53 15.33 17.14
CA ALA A 996 -33.71 14.76 17.80
C ALA A 996 -34.67 15.86 18.30
N VAL A 997 -34.16 16.93 18.92
CA VAL A 997 -34.98 18.07 19.37
C VAL A 997 -35.57 18.84 18.18
N VAL A 998 -34.78 19.14 17.15
CA VAL A 998 -35.27 19.87 15.97
C VAL A 998 -36.36 19.09 15.24
N LEU A 999 -36.21 17.78 15.06
CA LEU A 999 -37.21 16.93 14.42
C LEU A 999 -38.43 16.63 15.31
N TYR A 1000 -38.34 16.83 16.63
CA TYR A 1000 -39.48 16.75 17.54
C TYR A 1000 -40.35 18.01 17.51
N VAL A 1001 -39.73 19.18 17.34
CA VAL A 1001 -40.42 20.49 17.28
C VAL A 1001 -40.86 20.86 15.85
N THR A 1002 -40.20 20.34 14.81
CA THR A 1002 -40.45 20.71 13.41
C THR A 1002 -41.20 19.60 12.67
N PRO A 1003 -42.41 19.87 12.13
CA PRO A 1003 -43.15 18.88 11.33
C PRO A 1003 -42.33 18.35 10.16
N PHE A 1004 -42.40 17.04 9.92
CA PHE A 1004 -41.59 16.35 8.90
C PHE A 1004 -41.74 16.98 7.49
N GLN A 1005 -42.93 17.49 7.18
CA GLN A 1005 -43.25 18.19 5.93
C GLN A 1005 -42.30 19.36 5.65
N VAL A 1006 -42.01 20.20 6.66
CA VAL A 1006 -41.11 21.36 6.53
C VAL A 1006 -39.68 20.90 6.25
N VAL A 1007 -39.23 19.86 6.96
CA VAL A 1007 -37.91 19.25 6.77
C VAL A 1007 -37.77 18.67 5.36
N ALA A 1008 -38.81 17.98 4.86
CA ALA A 1008 -38.86 17.42 3.52
C ALA A 1008 -38.83 18.50 2.43
N VAL A 1009 -39.55 19.61 2.60
CA VAL A 1009 -39.52 20.76 1.67
C VAL A 1009 -38.13 21.41 1.64
N VAL A 1010 -37.54 21.70 2.80
CA VAL A 1010 -36.20 22.31 2.88
C VAL A 1010 -35.12 21.38 2.29
N ALA A 1011 -35.19 20.08 2.59
CA ALA A 1011 -34.28 19.09 2.01
C ALA A 1011 -34.47 18.96 0.50
N GLY A 1012 -35.73 18.94 0.01
CA GLY A 1012 -36.07 18.91 -1.40
C GLY A 1012 -35.51 20.11 -2.16
N LEU A 1013 -35.75 21.34 -1.68
CA LEU A 1013 -35.19 22.57 -2.25
C LEU A 1013 -33.66 22.55 -2.25
N TYR A 1014 -33.02 22.07 -1.18
CA TYR A 1014 -31.56 21.96 -1.11
C TYR A 1014 -31.01 20.93 -2.12
N LEU A 1015 -31.66 19.77 -2.30
CA LEU A 1015 -31.22 18.74 -3.25
C LEU A 1015 -31.47 19.14 -4.71
N LEU A 1016 -32.64 19.74 -4.99
CA LEU A 1016 -33.03 20.18 -6.33
C LEU A 1016 -32.32 21.46 -6.77
N ARG A 1017 -31.66 22.20 -5.87
CA ARG A 1017 -30.98 23.48 -6.18
C ARG A 1017 -30.14 23.41 -7.46
N HIS A 1018 -30.25 24.46 -8.26
CA HIS A 1018 -29.62 24.56 -9.58
C HIS A 1018 -28.09 24.30 -9.52
N PRO A 1019 -27.48 23.62 -10.52
CA PRO A 1019 -26.06 23.24 -10.47
C PRO A 1019 -25.06 24.36 -10.18
N ARG A 1020 -25.36 25.62 -10.55
CA ARG A 1020 -24.51 26.79 -10.19
C ARG A 1020 -24.38 27.00 -8.66
N PHE A 1021 -25.34 26.53 -7.87
CA PHE A 1021 -25.31 26.57 -6.39
C PHE A 1021 -24.83 25.24 -5.75
N ARG A 1022 -24.36 24.28 -6.56
CA ARG A 1022 -23.74 23.03 -6.07
C ARG A 1022 -22.23 23.24 -6.02
N SER A 1023 -21.66 23.26 -4.81
CA SER A 1023 -20.21 23.29 -4.66
C SER A 1023 -19.59 22.03 -5.27
N LYS A 1024 -18.46 22.20 -5.98
CA LYS A 1024 -17.61 21.07 -6.41
C LYS A 1024 -16.88 20.38 -5.24
N GLN A 1025 -16.94 20.94 -4.03
CA GLN A 1025 -16.36 20.33 -2.83
C GLN A 1025 -17.36 19.39 -2.13
N PRO A 1026 -16.87 18.31 -1.49
CA PRO A 1026 -17.69 17.46 -0.62
C PRO A 1026 -18.37 18.24 0.52
N SER A 1027 -19.58 17.80 0.89
CA SER A 1027 -20.40 18.41 1.94
C SER A 1027 -19.82 18.20 3.35
N VAL A 1028 -20.18 19.07 4.29
CA VAL A 1028 -19.71 19.01 5.69
C VAL A 1028 -19.94 17.64 6.35
N PRO A 1029 -21.12 16.97 6.24
CA PRO A 1029 -21.31 15.63 6.80
C PRO A 1029 -20.42 14.56 6.14
N PHE A 1030 -20.15 14.68 4.83
CA PHE A 1030 -19.29 13.73 4.11
C PHE A 1030 -17.80 13.93 4.47
N ASN A 1031 -17.37 15.17 4.69
CA ASN A 1031 -16.04 15.50 5.20
C ASN A 1031 -15.84 14.92 6.60
N PHE A 1032 -16.79 15.18 7.50
CA PHE A 1032 -16.82 14.64 8.85
C PHE A 1032 -16.71 13.11 8.83
N TYR A 1033 -17.55 12.45 8.02
CA TYR A 1033 -17.56 11.00 7.89
C TYR A 1033 -16.24 10.43 7.33
N LYS A 1034 -15.66 11.01 6.27
CA LYS A 1034 -14.37 10.56 5.73
C LYS A 1034 -13.19 10.76 6.69
N ARG A 1035 -13.32 11.62 7.69
CA ARG A 1035 -12.30 11.90 8.72
C ARG A 1035 -12.30 10.91 9.89
N LEU A 1036 -13.33 10.09 10.01
CA LEU A 1036 -13.43 9.07 11.07
C LEU A 1036 -12.37 7.96 10.88
N PRO A 1037 -11.79 7.43 11.97
CA PRO A 1037 -10.79 6.36 11.92
C PRO A 1037 -11.42 5.02 11.51
N ALA A 1038 -10.72 4.26 10.68
CA ALA A 1038 -11.07 2.89 10.29
C ALA A 1038 -10.10 1.87 10.92
N LYS A 1039 -10.40 0.57 10.85
CA LYS A 1039 -9.47 -0.47 11.32
C LYS A 1039 -8.28 -0.67 10.36
N THR A 1040 -8.24 -0.01 9.20
CA THR A 1040 -7.08 0.04 8.28
C THR A 1040 -5.77 0.33 9.01
N ASP A 1041 -5.84 1.20 10.02
CA ASP A 1041 -4.67 1.75 10.72
C ASP A 1041 -3.98 0.72 11.62
N MET A 1042 -4.66 -0.43 11.83
CA MET A 1042 -4.22 -1.57 12.60
C MET A 1042 -3.76 -2.73 11.69
N LEU A 1043 -3.69 -2.52 10.36
CA LEU A 1043 -3.26 -3.53 9.38
C LEU A 1043 -1.75 -3.47 9.07
N LEU A 1044 -1.14 -4.66 9.10
CA LEU A 1044 0.26 -4.95 8.78
C LEU A 1044 0.49 -4.99 7.25
#